data_AF-A0A498QCC4-F1
#
_entry.id   AF-A0A498QCC4-F1
#
_cell.length_a   1.000
_cell.length_b   1.000
_cell.length_c   1.000
_cell.angle_alpha   90.00
_cell.angle_beta   90.00
_cell.angle_gamma   90.00
#
_symmetry.space_group_name_H-M   'P 1'
#
loop_
_entity.id
_entity.type
_entity.pdbx_description
1 polymer ?
#
loop_
_entity_poly.entity_id
_entity_poly.type
_entity_poly.pdbx_seq_one_letter_code
_entity_poly.pdbx_strand_id
1 'polypeptide(L)'
;MGAGGNGGAAGGPGAIAGAAGAAGVLTPGNGGNGGSGGAGYTATSGTSDGGAGGQGGQGGAYGQGGTGGAGGDAIGAGHGGDGGDGGTGGTYGDGGDGGHGGNGAGTGNGGDGGNGGAVSQNGAVNATGGHGGNGGNGGVAASGDTGGYGGNGGNGGDVSFSDGASTATATGGTGGAGGRGVTGGSGGTGGDATTAGLGAVRPGTGGTGGDAAPGFGVHGGYGGNGGTAEITNGLNVNNAVGGTGGVGGQGGSTGEGGSGGNGGSAVITSPTSSANAIGGTGGTGGPGLDSGTAGWGGTGGHATNHGSGTATGGTGGAGGSGGAGGNGGSGGDATNYGTGNATGGAGANGTTGVTDPNSASYGGAGGNGGNATIQNSTSTATATGGKGGTGGSGSSGGNGGNGGDATTAGTGQISAGAGGSGGTSDAANASGGAGGAGGTAQATNNTYAQTVKGGTGGIGGNATGQYGTGGAGGAGGNALIPTTAATATGKAVGGAGGAGGTGNNAGTGGSGGAGGTATNYGTGSATGGAGGVGGAGYNGGAGGNGGSAYNYGTGNANGGTGARGGVGSGGNGGNGGNGGDANVENSASTGGATAGAGGAGANGVAVGGNGGNGGNASTIGTGEILAGRGGNGGNGNTTDSTGAGGNGGNGGNATINNTNNAHDAYAGKGGSGGTGYNAAPGHSNGGNGGNATIKAGNHSDAFAGDGGAGGAGTFNAGNGGSGGDAFSHTRGTAYAGDGGAGATGGYGGGGGNGGSAHSYNTNGGSAEGGNGGAGGDSQATYERGGYGGSGGNAYAKKVQDATAGIGGRGGQGGPGGAPGLPGPNGTTGTT
;
A
#
# COMPACT_ATOMS: atom_id res chain seq x y z
N MET A 1 44.67 -13.48 41.37
CA MET A 1 43.58 -13.23 42.32
C MET A 1 42.62 -12.27 41.65
N GLY A 2 41.34 -12.61 41.50
CA GLY A 2 40.34 -11.59 41.20
C GLY A 2 39.98 -10.94 42.53
N ALA A 3 40.49 -9.74 42.80
CA ALA A 3 39.89 -8.92 43.85
C ALA A 3 38.42 -8.73 43.45
N GLY A 4 37.47 -9.02 44.35
CA GLY A 4 36.08 -8.68 44.09
C GLY A 4 36.01 -7.18 43.82
N GLY A 5 35.23 -6.78 42.81
CA GLY A 5 35.19 -5.38 42.39
C GLY A 5 34.84 -4.48 43.58
N ASN A 6 35.40 -3.27 43.64
CA ASN A 6 34.99 -2.29 44.64
C ASN A 6 33.47 -2.12 44.57
N GLY A 7 32.83 -2.09 45.74
CA GLY A 7 31.40 -1.81 45.81
C GLY A 7 31.13 -0.43 45.22
N GLY A 8 29.99 -0.27 44.57
CA GLY A 8 29.66 1.00 43.92
C GLY A 8 29.74 2.17 44.89
N ALA A 9 30.13 3.34 44.41
CA ALA A 9 30.07 4.56 45.21
C ALA A 9 28.63 4.78 45.70
N ALA A 10 28.47 5.36 46.89
CA ALA A 10 27.15 5.80 47.36
C ALA A 10 26.58 6.84 46.37
N GLY A 11 25.33 6.67 45.92
CA GLY A 11 24.72 7.55 44.92
C GLY A 11 24.22 8.91 45.45
N GLY A 12 24.82 9.42 46.53
CA GLY A 12 24.54 10.76 47.07
C GLY A 12 24.63 10.86 48.60
N PRO A 13 24.36 12.05 49.18
CA PRO A 13 24.31 12.26 50.62
C PRO A 13 23.22 11.39 51.28
N GLY A 14 23.59 10.59 52.28
CA GLY A 14 22.67 9.67 52.99
C GLY A 14 22.54 8.27 52.38
N ALA A 15 23.09 8.04 51.18
CA ALA A 15 23.15 6.71 50.56
C ALA A 15 24.29 5.88 51.16
N ILE A 16 24.13 4.56 51.18
CA ILE A 16 25.16 3.62 51.66
C ILE A 16 25.97 3.16 50.45
N ALA A 17 27.30 3.19 50.56
CA ALA A 17 28.17 2.63 49.51
C ALA A 17 27.84 1.15 49.29
N GLY A 18 27.86 0.71 48.04
CA GLY A 18 27.56 -0.66 47.66
C GLY A 18 28.50 -1.65 48.32
N ALA A 19 28.02 -2.88 48.55
CA ALA A 19 28.86 -3.94 49.06
C ALA A 19 29.93 -4.28 48.02
N ALA A 20 31.20 -4.32 48.44
CA ALA A 20 32.27 -4.83 47.58
C ALA A 20 31.98 -6.28 47.18
N GLY A 21 32.30 -6.60 45.93
CA GLY A 21 32.11 -7.94 45.40
C GLY A 21 32.90 -8.95 46.22
N ALA A 22 32.36 -10.16 46.39
CA ALA A 22 33.10 -11.22 47.05
C ALA A 22 34.37 -11.55 46.24
N ALA A 23 35.52 -11.60 46.90
CA ALA A 23 36.76 -12.07 46.27
C ALA A 23 36.62 -13.56 45.89
N GLY A 24 36.98 -13.92 44.65
CA GLY A 24 36.89 -15.30 44.16
C GLY A 24 37.95 -16.23 44.77
N VAL A 25 37.57 -17.46 45.13
CA VAL A 25 38.48 -18.51 45.63
C VAL A 25 39.14 -19.26 44.46
N LEU A 26 40.44 -19.56 44.59
CA LEU A 26 41.39 -20.20 43.65
C LEU A 26 40.94 -21.55 43.07
N THR A 27 39.86 -21.58 42.28
CA THR A 27 39.57 -22.68 41.36
C THR A 27 39.57 -22.08 39.96
N PRO A 28 40.35 -22.62 38.99
CA PRO A 28 40.26 -22.21 37.59
C PRO A 28 38.78 -22.19 37.17
N GLY A 29 38.26 -21.01 36.82
CA GLY A 29 36.84 -20.79 36.50
C GLY A 29 36.07 -19.89 37.47
N ASN A 30 36.57 -19.57 38.67
CA ASN A 30 35.87 -18.71 39.63
C ASN A 30 36.53 -17.33 39.76
N GLY A 31 36.12 -16.37 38.94
CA GLY A 31 36.51 -14.95 39.06
C GLY A 31 35.73 -14.25 40.18
N GLY A 32 36.26 -13.14 40.71
CA GLY A 32 35.51 -12.29 41.63
C GLY A 32 34.45 -11.50 40.89
N ASN A 33 33.20 -11.55 41.37
CA ASN A 33 32.10 -10.74 40.83
C ASN A 33 32.34 -9.24 41.13
N GLY A 34 31.78 -8.37 40.29
CA GLY A 34 31.66 -6.95 40.59
C GLY A 34 30.80 -6.71 41.82
N GLY A 35 31.17 -5.73 42.65
CA GLY A 35 30.35 -5.32 43.80
C GLY A 35 29.04 -4.68 43.35
N SER A 36 27.96 -4.87 44.10
CA SER A 36 26.70 -4.19 43.79
C SER A 36 26.87 -2.68 43.98
N GLY A 37 26.11 -1.89 43.22
CA GLY A 37 25.91 -0.48 43.46
C GLY A 37 25.23 -0.23 44.81
N GLY A 38 25.56 0.88 45.46
CA GLY A 38 24.87 1.30 46.70
C GLY A 38 23.44 1.72 46.41
N ALA A 39 22.47 1.34 47.25
CA ALA A 39 21.10 1.84 47.09
C ALA A 39 21.04 3.35 47.38
N GLY A 40 20.24 4.06 46.59
CA GLY A 40 19.93 5.47 46.76
C GLY A 40 19.17 5.73 48.06
N TYR A 41 19.34 6.94 48.59
CA TYR A 41 18.70 7.34 49.84
C TYR A 41 17.19 7.49 49.64
N THR A 42 16.39 6.72 50.36
CA THR A 42 14.95 6.93 50.44
C THR A 42 14.66 8.02 51.45
N ALA A 43 14.00 9.09 51.01
CA ALA A 43 13.61 10.19 51.90
C ALA A 43 12.74 9.68 53.06
N THR A 44 12.90 10.22 54.28
CA THR A 44 12.11 9.80 55.46
C THR A 44 11.28 10.92 56.10
N SER A 45 11.47 12.18 55.70
CA SER A 45 10.68 13.31 56.22
C SER A 45 10.78 14.57 55.33
N GLY A 46 9.68 15.33 55.20
CA GLY A 46 9.63 16.58 54.44
C GLY A 46 9.30 16.39 52.95
N THR A 47 9.49 17.44 52.14
CA THR A 47 9.46 17.35 50.67
C THR A 47 10.90 17.20 50.19
N SER A 48 11.27 16.03 49.70
CA SER A 48 12.64 15.76 49.24
C SER A 48 12.69 14.64 48.22
N ASP A 49 13.61 14.78 47.28
CA ASP A 49 13.89 13.80 46.23
C ASP A 49 14.60 12.56 46.80
N GLY A 50 14.44 11.44 46.10
CA GLY A 50 15.22 10.23 46.35
C GLY A 50 16.66 10.36 45.84
N GLY A 51 17.60 9.75 46.55
CA GLY A 51 19.00 9.70 46.10
C GLY A 51 19.19 8.74 44.93
N ALA A 52 20.18 9.01 44.06
CA ALA A 52 20.49 8.10 42.96
C ALA A 52 21.10 6.77 43.48
N GLY A 53 20.96 5.72 42.69
CA GLY A 53 21.63 4.45 42.87
C GLY A 53 23.10 4.53 42.48
N GLY A 54 23.94 3.81 43.20
CA GLY A 54 25.35 3.66 42.89
C GLY A 54 25.59 2.75 41.70
N GLN A 55 26.69 2.96 40.99
CA GLN A 55 27.10 2.14 39.84
C GLN A 55 27.52 0.73 40.27
N GLY A 56 27.16 -0.29 39.49
CA GLY A 56 27.65 -1.65 39.66
C GLY A 56 29.16 -1.74 39.37
N GLY A 57 29.89 -2.46 40.21
CA GLY A 57 31.32 -2.69 40.02
C GLY A 57 31.58 -3.61 38.82
N GLN A 58 32.69 -3.41 38.12
CA GLN A 58 33.09 -4.30 37.01
C GLN A 58 33.37 -5.72 37.52
N GLY A 59 32.99 -6.73 36.73
CA GLY A 59 33.37 -8.12 36.98
C GLY A 59 34.86 -8.33 36.79
N GLY A 60 35.50 -9.16 37.62
CA GLY A 60 36.84 -9.67 37.34
C GLY A 60 36.83 -10.56 36.09
N ALA A 61 37.99 -11.02 35.59
CA ALA A 61 38.08 -11.75 34.30
C ALA A 61 37.06 -12.89 34.06
N TYR A 62 36.58 -13.56 35.11
CA TYR A 62 35.53 -14.61 35.05
C TYR A 62 34.31 -14.30 35.93
N GLY A 63 34.22 -13.08 36.46
CA GLY A 63 33.14 -12.67 37.36
C GLY A 63 32.06 -11.90 36.61
N GLN A 64 30.84 -11.99 37.11
CA GLN A 64 29.73 -11.19 36.61
C GLN A 64 29.98 -9.71 36.93
N GLY A 65 29.46 -8.82 36.09
CA GLY A 65 29.28 -7.42 36.46
C GLY A 65 28.40 -7.29 37.70
N GLY A 66 28.70 -6.33 38.57
CA GLY A 66 27.87 -6.04 39.73
C GLY A 66 26.56 -5.36 39.31
N THR A 67 25.45 -5.66 39.99
CA THR A 67 24.18 -4.98 39.71
C THR A 67 24.27 -3.50 40.10
N GLY A 68 23.66 -2.61 39.33
CA GLY A 68 23.46 -1.22 39.73
C GLY A 68 22.59 -1.10 40.98
N GLY A 69 22.81 -0.06 41.77
CA GLY A 69 22.00 0.24 42.95
C GLY A 69 20.64 0.79 42.55
N ALA A 70 19.57 0.45 43.28
CA ALA A 70 18.27 1.08 43.06
C ALA A 70 18.31 2.56 43.47
N GLY A 71 17.60 3.42 42.76
CA GLY A 71 17.32 4.78 43.19
C GLY A 71 16.39 4.80 44.41
N GLY A 72 16.51 5.84 45.23
CA GLY A 72 15.70 6.00 46.44
C GLY A 72 14.31 6.55 46.13
N ASP A 73 13.33 6.20 46.96
CA ASP A 73 11.99 6.77 46.87
C ASP A 73 11.95 8.20 47.46
N ALA A 74 11.12 9.04 46.88
CA ALA A 74 10.86 10.40 47.38
C ALA A 74 9.76 10.44 48.46
N ILE A 75 9.66 11.56 49.17
CA ILE A 75 8.52 11.90 50.04
C ILE A 75 7.98 13.30 49.68
N GLY A 76 6.67 13.50 49.87
CA GLY A 76 6.01 14.78 49.64
C GLY A 76 5.73 14.99 48.16
N ALA A 77 6.39 15.98 47.55
CA ALA A 77 6.31 16.29 46.12
C ALA A 77 7.64 16.01 45.36
N GLY A 78 8.57 15.29 46.00
CA GLY A 78 9.90 15.03 45.45
C GLY A 78 9.92 13.96 44.35
N HIS A 79 10.97 14.00 43.54
CA HIS A 79 11.27 13.07 42.45
C HIS A 79 12.00 11.83 42.97
N GLY A 80 11.69 10.65 42.43
CA GLY A 80 12.45 9.43 42.71
C GLY A 80 13.86 9.54 42.15
N GLY A 81 14.83 8.90 42.82
CA GLY A 81 16.21 8.88 42.35
C GLY A 81 16.42 7.92 41.19
N ASP A 82 17.39 8.19 40.31
CA ASP A 82 17.73 7.28 39.21
C ASP A 82 18.40 6.01 39.71
N GLY A 83 18.21 4.88 39.04
CA GLY A 83 18.96 3.66 39.26
C GLY A 83 20.40 3.78 38.73
N GLY A 84 21.35 3.13 39.39
CA GLY A 84 22.73 3.05 38.89
C GLY A 84 22.85 2.04 37.75
N ASP A 85 23.81 2.21 36.85
CA ASP A 85 24.07 1.23 35.79
C ASP A 85 24.70 -0.04 36.35
N GLY A 86 24.48 -1.15 35.67
CA GLY A 86 25.15 -2.41 35.94
C GLY A 86 26.60 -2.39 35.48
N GLY A 87 27.45 -3.07 36.24
CA GLY A 87 28.87 -3.21 35.92
C GLY A 87 29.09 -4.06 34.66
N THR A 88 30.13 -3.75 33.90
CA THR A 88 30.52 -4.59 32.75
C THR A 88 30.90 -6.00 33.21
N GLY A 89 30.55 -7.00 32.41
CA GLY A 89 30.97 -8.37 32.65
C GLY A 89 32.48 -8.54 32.47
N GLY A 90 33.04 -9.55 33.15
CA GLY A 90 34.40 -10.00 32.90
C GLY A 90 34.59 -10.60 31.51
N THR A 91 35.84 -10.94 31.16
CA THR A 91 36.21 -11.64 29.91
C THR A 91 35.46 -12.96 29.68
N TYR A 92 34.86 -13.56 30.71
CA TYR A 92 34.05 -14.78 30.64
C TYR A 92 32.76 -14.70 31.48
N GLY A 93 32.34 -13.49 31.85
CA GLY A 93 31.18 -13.25 32.72
C GLY A 93 30.10 -12.40 32.04
N ASP A 94 28.89 -12.52 32.54
CA ASP A 94 27.72 -11.73 32.20
C ASP A 94 27.84 -10.30 32.70
N GLY A 95 27.13 -9.38 32.04
CA GLY A 95 26.95 -8.01 32.50
C GLY A 95 26.08 -7.95 33.75
N GLY A 96 26.32 -6.97 34.61
CA GLY A 96 25.44 -6.71 35.76
C GLY A 96 24.16 -6.01 35.32
N ASP A 97 23.04 -6.30 35.98
CA ASP A 97 21.77 -5.62 35.71
C ASP A 97 21.83 -4.15 36.17
N GLY A 98 21.12 -3.27 35.47
CA GLY A 98 20.87 -1.90 35.90
C GLY A 98 19.94 -1.84 37.11
N GLY A 99 20.16 -0.86 37.98
CA GLY A 99 19.32 -0.60 39.14
C GLY A 99 17.97 0.00 38.75
N HIS A 100 16.93 -0.29 39.53
CA HIS A 100 15.62 0.32 39.34
C HIS A 100 15.61 1.80 39.73
N GLY A 101 14.86 2.63 39.01
CA GLY A 101 14.56 3.99 39.45
C GLY A 101 13.64 3.99 40.67
N GLY A 102 13.82 4.98 41.54
CA GLY A 102 12.99 5.20 42.72
C GLY A 102 11.65 5.83 42.38
N ASN A 103 10.64 5.64 43.23
CA ASN A 103 9.33 6.22 43.03
C ASN A 103 9.30 7.69 43.44
N GLY A 104 8.62 8.52 42.64
CA GLY A 104 8.26 9.87 43.02
C GLY A 104 7.12 9.89 44.04
N ALA A 105 7.00 10.99 44.78
CA ALA A 105 5.91 11.21 45.74
C ALA A 105 5.03 12.39 45.31
N GLY A 106 3.73 12.30 45.56
CA GLY A 106 2.79 13.40 45.27
C GLY A 106 2.78 13.77 43.78
N THR A 107 3.33 14.92 43.43
CA THR A 107 3.48 15.37 42.02
C THR A 107 4.84 15.07 41.41
N GLY A 108 5.75 14.47 42.17
CA GLY A 108 7.11 14.20 41.71
C GLY A 108 7.18 12.98 40.79
N ASN A 109 8.05 13.07 39.80
CA ASN A 109 8.29 12.00 38.80
C ASN A 109 9.02 10.80 39.42
N GLY A 110 8.86 9.62 38.84
CA GLY A 110 9.73 8.48 39.11
C GLY A 110 11.12 8.70 38.50
N GLY A 111 12.14 8.12 39.12
CA GLY A 111 13.50 8.12 38.61
C GLY A 111 13.68 7.15 37.45
N ASP A 112 14.67 7.37 36.60
CA ASP A 112 14.97 6.48 35.49
C ASP A 112 15.67 5.20 35.98
N GLY A 113 15.50 4.10 35.26
CA GLY A 113 16.26 2.87 35.51
C GLY A 113 17.66 2.93 34.91
N GLY A 114 18.63 2.29 35.56
CA GLY A 114 20.01 2.22 35.09
C GLY A 114 20.18 1.26 33.92
N ASN A 115 21.22 1.44 33.11
CA ASN A 115 21.53 0.55 32.00
C ASN A 115 22.13 -0.77 32.48
N GLY A 116 21.94 -1.85 31.72
CA GLY A 116 22.63 -3.10 31.91
C GLY A 116 24.09 -3.05 31.46
N GLY A 117 24.94 -3.82 32.12
CA GLY A 117 26.36 -3.89 31.81
C GLY A 117 26.64 -4.64 30.49
N ALA A 118 27.53 -4.11 29.68
CA ALA A 118 27.97 -4.76 28.44
C ALA A 118 28.98 -5.89 28.69
N VAL A 119 29.10 -6.80 27.73
CA VAL A 119 30.09 -7.89 27.69
C VAL A 119 30.82 -7.89 26.35
N SER A 120 32.15 -8.02 26.39
CA SER A 120 32.98 -8.26 25.22
C SER A 120 33.99 -9.37 25.52
N GLN A 121 33.94 -10.45 24.74
CA GLN A 121 34.76 -11.64 25.05
C GLN A 121 35.23 -12.44 23.84
N ASN A 122 36.29 -13.24 24.07
CA ASN A 122 36.94 -14.09 23.08
C ASN A 122 36.93 -15.58 23.48
N GLY A 123 36.01 -15.97 24.38
CA GLY A 123 35.94 -17.31 24.97
C GLY A 123 34.79 -18.17 24.44
N ALA A 124 34.80 -19.46 24.80
CA ALA A 124 33.77 -20.46 24.46
C ALA A 124 32.60 -20.53 25.47
N VAL A 125 32.51 -19.57 26.39
CA VAL A 125 31.46 -19.51 27.42
C VAL A 125 30.37 -18.55 26.97
N ASN A 126 29.10 -18.93 27.14
CA ASN A 126 27.97 -18.04 26.86
C ASN A 126 28.07 -16.76 27.68
N ALA A 127 27.63 -15.63 27.10
CA ALA A 127 27.45 -14.40 27.87
C ALA A 127 26.10 -13.77 27.60
N THR A 128 25.60 -13.14 28.65
CA THR A 128 24.41 -12.31 28.67
C THR A 128 24.80 -10.89 29.08
N GLY A 129 24.40 -9.89 28.29
CA GLY A 129 24.48 -8.51 28.72
C GLY A 129 23.49 -8.25 29.84
N GLY A 130 23.81 -7.35 30.76
CA GLY A 130 22.93 -7.05 31.90
C GLY A 130 21.58 -6.54 31.44
N HIS A 131 20.53 -6.82 32.20
CA HIS A 131 19.21 -6.25 31.91
C HIS A 131 19.18 -4.77 32.30
N GLY A 132 18.43 -3.96 31.55
CA GLY A 132 18.13 -2.60 31.96
C GLY A 132 17.21 -2.57 33.18
N GLY A 133 17.44 -1.62 34.09
CA GLY A 133 16.60 -1.42 35.26
C GLY A 133 15.25 -0.80 34.88
N ASN A 134 14.18 -1.21 35.56
CA ASN A 134 12.88 -0.53 35.42
C ASN A 134 12.91 0.91 35.93
N GLY A 135 12.17 1.80 35.28
CA GLY A 135 11.90 3.15 35.79
C GLY A 135 10.96 3.13 37.00
N GLY A 136 11.12 4.12 37.87
CA GLY A 136 10.29 4.29 39.05
C GLY A 136 8.90 4.85 38.72
N ASN A 137 7.91 4.61 39.56
CA ASN A 137 6.58 5.18 39.36
C ASN A 137 6.58 6.67 39.75
N GLY A 138 5.89 7.51 38.98
CA GLY A 138 5.53 8.87 39.40
C GLY A 138 4.57 8.86 40.60
N GLY A 139 4.64 9.92 41.38
CA GLY A 139 3.72 10.14 42.49
C GLY A 139 2.28 10.33 42.00
N VAL A 140 1.33 9.92 42.84
CA VAL A 140 -0.10 10.18 42.63
C VAL A 140 -0.59 11.05 43.78
N ALA A 141 -0.98 12.30 43.51
CA ALA A 141 -1.56 13.16 44.55
C ALA A 141 -2.96 12.67 44.95
N ALA A 142 -3.29 12.77 46.24
CA ALA A 142 -4.59 12.35 46.76
C ALA A 142 -5.78 13.15 46.19
N SER A 143 -5.53 14.33 45.63
CA SER A 143 -6.55 15.19 45.00
C SER A 143 -6.86 14.84 43.54
N GLY A 144 -6.17 13.85 42.93
CA GLY A 144 -6.51 13.32 41.61
C GLY A 144 -6.10 14.16 40.39
N ASP A 145 -5.93 15.48 40.52
CA ASP A 145 -5.75 16.38 39.36
C ASP A 145 -4.27 16.67 38.98
N THR A 146 -3.30 16.22 39.78
CA THR A 146 -1.85 16.43 39.52
C THR A 146 -1.05 15.20 39.95
N GLY A 147 -0.04 14.81 39.17
CA GLY A 147 0.80 13.66 39.48
C GLY A 147 2.08 13.67 38.66
N GLY A 148 3.04 12.84 39.07
CA GLY A 148 4.33 12.73 38.41
C GLY A 148 4.31 11.81 37.20
N TYR A 149 5.23 12.03 36.29
CA TYR A 149 5.52 11.11 35.18
C TYR A 149 6.22 9.85 35.70
N GLY A 150 5.99 8.72 35.04
CA GLY A 150 6.79 7.52 35.28
C GLY A 150 8.21 7.71 34.75
N GLY A 151 9.20 7.15 35.43
CA GLY A 151 10.59 7.12 34.97
C GLY A 151 10.77 6.17 33.81
N ASN A 152 11.79 6.40 32.99
CA ASN A 152 12.11 5.53 31.85
C ASN A 152 12.81 4.26 32.30
N GLY A 153 12.63 3.16 31.56
CA GLY A 153 13.43 1.96 31.72
C GLY A 153 14.84 2.14 31.14
N GLY A 154 15.84 1.56 31.78
CA GLY A 154 17.21 1.54 31.31
C GLY A 154 17.41 0.58 30.14
N ASN A 155 18.49 0.77 29.37
CA ASN A 155 18.77 -0.09 28.22
C ASN A 155 19.40 -1.41 28.66
N GLY A 156 19.18 -2.48 27.90
CA GLY A 156 19.90 -3.74 28.07
C GLY A 156 21.36 -3.61 27.62
N GLY A 157 22.25 -4.38 28.23
CA GLY A 157 23.66 -4.41 27.91
C GLY A 157 23.97 -5.21 26.63
N ASP A 158 24.94 -4.74 25.87
CA ASP A 158 25.37 -5.38 24.62
C ASP A 158 26.29 -6.58 24.87
N VAL A 159 26.31 -7.52 23.93
CA VAL A 159 27.26 -8.64 23.92
C VAL A 159 27.99 -8.73 22.58
N SER A 160 29.32 -8.81 22.62
CA SER A 160 30.16 -8.99 21.44
C SER A 160 31.17 -10.12 21.59
N PHE A 161 31.24 -11.00 20.59
CA PHE A 161 32.32 -11.99 20.43
C PHE A 161 33.17 -11.71 19.21
N SER A 162 34.49 -11.67 19.39
CA SER A 162 35.43 -11.50 18.28
C SER A 162 36.18 -12.78 17.87
N ASP A 163 36.04 -13.87 18.64
CA ASP A 163 36.69 -15.16 18.34
C ASP A 163 35.93 -15.98 17.29
N GLY A 164 36.60 -16.27 16.18
CA GLY A 164 36.16 -17.11 15.07
C GLY A 164 35.75 -18.54 15.43
N ALA A 165 36.37 -19.11 16.46
CA ALA A 165 36.15 -20.49 16.88
C ALA A 165 35.09 -20.63 17.99
N SER A 166 34.67 -19.51 18.59
CA SER A 166 33.79 -19.55 19.75
C SER A 166 32.44 -20.19 19.42
N THR A 167 32.08 -21.24 20.14
CA THR A 167 30.74 -21.87 20.06
C THR A 167 29.74 -21.23 21.02
N ALA A 168 30.12 -20.14 21.69
CA ALA A 168 29.32 -19.51 22.72
C ALA A 168 28.13 -18.72 22.14
N THR A 169 27.05 -18.68 22.91
CA THR A 169 25.87 -17.87 22.60
C THR A 169 26.06 -16.44 23.09
N ALA A 170 25.81 -15.47 22.22
CA ALA A 170 25.73 -14.04 22.53
C ALA A 170 24.30 -13.66 22.85
N THR A 171 24.03 -13.24 24.09
CA THR A 171 22.69 -12.81 24.49
C THR A 171 22.70 -11.36 24.93
N GLY A 172 22.12 -10.44 24.15
CA GLY A 172 21.93 -9.06 24.58
C GLY A 172 20.96 -8.98 25.76
N GLY A 173 21.19 -8.04 26.68
CA GLY A 173 20.30 -7.81 27.81
C GLY A 173 18.96 -7.24 27.37
N THR A 174 17.87 -7.52 28.08
CA THR A 174 16.58 -6.89 27.77
C THR A 174 16.54 -5.45 28.27
N GLY A 175 15.79 -4.58 27.59
CA GLY A 175 15.49 -3.25 28.11
C GLY A 175 14.57 -3.31 29.33
N GLY A 176 14.73 -2.35 30.24
CA GLY A 176 13.89 -2.19 31.43
C GLY A 176 12.51 -1.63 31.09
N ALA A 177 11.51 -1.91 31.92
CA ALA A 177 10.18 -1.34 31.76
C ALA A 177 10.14 0.13 32.21
N GLY A 178 9.32 0.95 31.54
CA GLY A 178 8.97 2.27 32.05
C GLY A 178 8.10 2.19 33.31
N GLY A 179 8.25 3.17 34.20
CA GLY A 179 7.44 3.31 35.39
C GLY A 179 6.05 3.86 35.10
N ARG A 180 5.10 3.65 36.01
CA ARG A 180 3.74 4.21 35.87
C ARG A 180 3.69 5.67 36.28
N GLY A 181 2.81 6.47 35.71
CA GLY A 181 2.63 7.87 36.11
C GLY A 181 1.40 8.51 35.48
N VAL A 182 1.21 9.81 35.64
CA VAL A 182 0.14 10.52 34.88
C VAL A 182 0.35 10.37 33.37
N THR A 183 1.61 10.37 32.95
CA THR A 183 2.05 9.70 31.72
C THR A 183 3.04 8.62 32.12
N GLY A 184 2.88 7.42 31.57
CA GLY A 184 3.82 6.33 31.80
C GLY A 184 5.19 6.63 31.18
N GLY A 185 6.25 6.13 31.82
CA GLY A 185 7.62 6.25 31.32
C GLY A 185 7.87 5.36 30.11
N SER A 186 8.88 5.67 29.30
CA SER A 186 9.23 4.81 28.15
C SER A 186 9.98 3.54 28.59
N GLY A 187 9.83 2.44 27.84
CA GLY A 187 10.65 1.25 28.02
C GLY A 187 12.04 1.43 27.40
N GLY A 188 13.06 0.81 27.99
CA GLY A 188 14.45 0.86 27.50
C GLY A 188 14.68 -0.02 26.28
N THR A 189 15.75 0.21 25.53
CA THR A 189 16.09 -0.62 24.37
C THR A 189 16.68 -1.96 24.80
N GLY A 190 16.45 -3.02 24.02
CA GLY A 190 17.20 -4.27 24.16
C GLY A 190 18.64 -4.09 23.70
N GLY A 191 19.57 -4.79 24.36
CA GLY A 191 20.99 -4.78 24.01
C GLY A 191 21.29 -5.56 22.74
N ASP A 192 22.32 -5.14 22.02
CA ASP A 192 22.76 -5.76 20.79
C ASP A 192 23.54 -7.06 21.06
N ALA A 193 23.54 -7.97 20.08
CA ALA A 193 24.32 -9.19 20.12
C ALA A 193 25.09 -9.39 18.81
N THR A 194 26.42 -9.46 18.90
CA THR A 194 27.31 -9.66 17.76
C THR A 194 28.20 -10.89 17.97
N THR A 195 28.34 -11.74 16.96
CA THR A 195 29.30 -12.86 17.00
C THR A 195 30.13 -12.98 15.73
N ALA A 196 31.44 -13.14 15.92
CA ALA A 196 32.36 -13.71 14.94
C ALA A 196 32.51 -15.23 15.13
N GLY A 197 31.83 -15.86 16.10
CA GLY A 197 31.94 -17.29 16.39
C GLY A 197 30.97 -18.16 15.59
N LEU A 198 30.88 -19.42 16.00
CA LEU A 198 29.94 -20.45 15.52
C LEU A 198 28.66 -20.56 16.36
N GLY A 199 28.64 -19.95 17.55
CA GLY A 199 27.49 -19.99 18.46
C GLY A 199 26.33 -19.07 18.07
N ALA A 200 25.21 -19.18 18.77
CA ALA A 200 23.99 -18.45 18.45
C ALA A 200 24.05 -16.96 18.85
N VAL A 201 23.20 -16.14 18.21
CA VAL A 201 23.06 -14.70 18.49
C VAL A 201 21.62 -14.41 18.90
N ARG A 202 21.43 -13.82 20.08
CA ARG A 202 20.13 -13.55 20.70
C ARG A 202 20.13 -12.12 21.25
N PRO A 203 19.81 -11.10 20.45
CA PRO A 203 19.72 -9.74 20.95
C PRO A 203 18.60 -9.60 21.99
N GLY A 204 18.69 -8.53 22.78
CA GLY A 204 17.71 -8.17 23.78
C GLY A 204 16.39 -7.74 23.19
N THR A 205 15.30 -7.99 23.91
CA THR A 205 14.00 -7.40 23.61
C THR A 205 13.91 -5.99 24.20
N GLY A 206 13.15 -5.11 23.54
CA GLY A 206 12.80 -3.82 24.11
C GLY A 206 11.93 -3.95 25.35
N GLY A 207 12.09 -3.04 26.30
CA GLY A 207 11.29 -2.94 27.51
C GLY A 207 9.87 -2.43 27.24
N THR A 208 8.92 -2.77 28.10
CA THR A 208 7.55 -2.27 27.98
C THR A 208 7.45 -0.80 28.40
N GLY A 209 6.60 -0.01 27.75
CA GLY A 209 6.22 1.29 28.25
C GLY A 209 5.43 1.17 29.56
N GLY A 210 5.55 2.17 30.43
CA GLY A 210 4.80 2.24 31.66
C GLY A 210 3.34 2.61 31.42
N ASP A 211 2.44 2.13 32.27
CA ASP A 211 1.03 2.49 32.18
C ASP A 211 0.76 3.89 32.75
N ALA A 212 -0.30 4.51 32.24
CA ALA A 212 -0.90 5.66 32.87
C ALA A 212 -1.56 5.24 34.20
N ALA A 213 -1.54 6.12 35.20
CA ALA A 213 -2.13 5.85 36.50
C ALA A 213 -3.67 5.64 36.39
N PRO A 214 -4.27 4.66 37.08
CA PRO A 214 -5.70 4.42 37.03
C PRO A 214 -6.53 5.65 37.45
N GLY A 215 -7.57 5.99 36.68
CA GLY A 215 -8.55 7.03 36.99
C GLY A 215 -8.20 8.46 36.55
N PHE A 216 -6.92 8.78 36.34
CA PHE A 216 -6.46 10.15 36.03
C PHE A 216 -5.32 10.23 35.01
N GLY A 217 -4.72 9.09 34.67
CA GLY A 217 -3.65 9.03 33.69
C GLY A 217 -4.09 9.57 32.34
N VAL A 218 -3.18 10.26 31.66
CA VAL A 218 -3.40 10.75 30.30
C VAL A 218 -2.82 9.72 29.34
N HIS A 219 -1.50 9.58 29.24
CA HIS A 219 -0.89 8.75 28.20
C HIS A 219 -0.11 7.55 28.75
N GLY A 220 -0.16 6.42 28.04
CA GLY A 220 0.76 5.32 28.25
C GLY A 220 2.14 5.63 27.69
N GLY A 221 3.18 5.03 28.28
CA GLY A 221 4.56 5.19 27.83
C GLY A 221 4.88 4.38 26.57
N TYR A 222 5.87 4.80 25.81
CA TYR A 222 6.31 4.05 24.61
C TYR A 222 7.04 2.76 24.97
N GLY A 223 6.88 1.72 24.16
CA GLY A 223 7.73 0.53 24.23
C GLY A 223 9.14 0.80 23.68
N GLY A 224 10.14 0.13 24.24
CA GLY A 224 11.53 0.24 23.80
C GLY A 224 11.83 -0.56 22.53
N ASN A 225 12.91 -0.24 21.83
CA ASN A 225 13.29 -0.97 20.61
C ASN A 225 13.95 -2.31 20.95
N GLY A 226 13.83 -3.31 20.07
CA GLY A 226 14.61 -4.54 20.14
C GLY A 226 16.06 -4.33 19.70
N GLY A 227 16.97 -5.15 20.23
CA GLY A 227 18.40 -5.11 19.90
C GLY A 227 18.73 -5.76 18.54
N THR A 228 19.91 -5.44 18.02
CA THR A 228 20.43 -5.93 16.74
C THR A 228 21.14 -7.27 16.89
N ALA A 229 20.86 -8.22 15.99
CA ALA A 229 21.64 -9.45 15.85
C ALA A 229 22.63 -9.33 14.68
N GLU A 230 23.93 -9.51 14.94
CA GLU A 230 24.96 -9.50 13.90
C GLU A 230 25.80 -10.79 13.90
N ILE A 231 25.97 -11.38 12.71
CA ILE A 231 26.88 -12.50 12.45
C ILE A 231 27.90 -12.11 11.39
N THR A 232 29.18 -12.17 11.74
CA THR A 232 30.30 -11.83 10.83
C THR A 232 31.04 -13.07 10.31
N ASN A 233 30.73 -14.26 10.84
CA ASN A 233 31.39 -15.52 10.48
C ASN A 233 30.56 -16.36 9.51
N GLY A 234 31.16 -16.71 8.37
CA GLY A 234 30.51 -17.49 7.32
C GLY A 234 30.32 -18.98 7.63
N LEU A 235 31.00 -19.49 8.67
CA LEU A 235 30.81 -20.87 9.15
C LEU A 235 29.67 -20.98 10.18
N ASN A 236 29.13 -19.86 10.65
CA ASN A 236 28.03 -19.86 11.60
C ASN A 236 26.74 -20.34 10.91
N VAL A 237 26.15 -21.40 11.45
CA VAL A 237 24.92 -22.02 10.92
C VAL A 237 23.65 -21.47 11.55
N ASN A 238 23.76 -20.61 12.56
CA ASN A 238 22.62 -20.04 13.27
C ASN A 238 22.11 -18.81 12.53
N ASN A 239 20.79 -18.61 12.52
CA ASN A 239 20.20 -17.41 11.95
C ASN A 239 20.48 -16.20 12.85
N ALA A 240 20.67 -15.03 12.24
CA ALA A 240 20.61 -13.75 12.94
C ALA A 240 19.14 -13.35 13.06
N VAL A 241 18.63 -13.19 14.28
CA VAL A 241 17.24 -12.78 14.52
C VAL A 241 17.24 -11.53 15.40
N GLY A 242 16.75 -10.42 14.88
CA GLY A 242 16.64 -9.16 15.62
C GLY A 242 15.69 -9.27 16.83
N GLY A 243 15.92 -8.46 17.85
CA GLY A 243 15.13 -8.44 19.07
C GLY A 243 13.71 -7.93 18.82
N THR A 244 12.73 -8.38 19.60
CA THR A 244 11.36 -7.84 19.48
C THR A 244 11.28 -6.45 20.10
N GLY A 245 10.51 -5.55 19.49
CA GLY A 245 10.13 -4.29 20.12
C GLY A 245 9.26 -4.50 21.36
N GLY A 246 9.37 -3.60 22.32
CA GLY A 246 8.60 -3.59 23.55
C GLY A 246 7.16 -3.12 23.34
N VAL A 247 6.25 -3.57 24.19
CA VAL A 247 4.84 -3.17 24.16
C VAL A 247 4.67 -1.75 24.69
N GLY A 248 3.82 -0.94 24.08
CA GLY A 248 3.44 0.37 24.64
C GLY A 248 2.57 0.22 25.89
N GLY A 249 2.69 1.14 26.83
CA GLY A 249 1.92 1.16 28.07
C GLY A 249 0.46 1.55 27.85
N GLN A 250 -0.41 1.16 28.77
CA GLN A 250 -1.83 1.50 28.74
C GLN A 250 -2.06 3.00 28.99
N GLY A 251 -2.95 3.62 28.22
CA GLY A 251 -3.46 4.98 28.46
C GLY A 251 -4.57 5.01 29.50
N GLY A 252 -4.85 6.19 30.08
CA GLY A 252 -6.00 6.35 30.98
C GLY A 252 -7.34 6.45 30.24
N SER A 253 -8.42 6.71 30.98
CA SER A 253 -9.81 6.66 30.48
C SER A 253 -10.13 7.63 29.32
N THR A 254 -9.38 8.72 29.21
CA THR A 254 -9.56 9.72 28.13
C THR A 254 -8.30 9.94 27.31
N GLY A 255 -7.22 9.22 27.57
CA GLY A 255 -5.95 9.49 26.93
C GLY A 255 -5.39 8.30 26.17
N GLU A 256 -4.20 8.47 25.62
CA GLU A 256 -3.71 7.60 24.56
C GLU A 256 -2.89 6.44 25.10
N GLY A 257 -3.10 5.24 24.56
CA GLY A 257 -2.14 4.15 24.75
C GLY A 257 -0.77 4.52 24.16
N GLY A 258 0.31 4.08 24.81
CA GLY A 258 1.66 4.29 24.31
C GLY A 258 1.92 3.49 23.04
N SER A 259 2.79 3.96 22.14
CA SER A 259 3.12 3.18 20.94
C SER A 259 4.09 2.04 21.25
N GLY A 260 4.01 0.95 20.50
CA GLY A 260 4.97 -0.15 20.57
C GLY A 260 6.33 0.24 19.99
N GLY A 261 7.40 -0.37 20.52
CA GLY A 261 8.76 -0.14 20.06
C GLY A 261 9.08 -0.87 18.75
N ASN A 262 10.14 -0.45 18.05
CA ASN A 262 10.53 -1.11 16.81
C ASN A 262 11.22 -2.44 17.06
N GLY A 263 11.09 -3.37 16.12
CA GLY A 263 11.90 -4.58 16.08
C GLY A 263 13.36 -4.28 15.75
N GLY A 264 14.27 -5.04 16.33
CA GLY A 264 15.70 -4.93 16.12
C GLY A 264 16.14 -5.48 14.76
N SER A 265 17.31 -5.06 14.29
CA SER A 265 17.82 -5.48 12.98
C SER A 265 18.50 -6.85 13.03
N ALA A 266 18.58 -7.51 11.88
CA ALA A 266 19.41 -8.70 11.69
C ALA A 266 20.39 -8.50 10.55
N VAL A 267 21.67 -8.74 10.80
CA VAL A 267 22.76 -8.46 9.85
C VAL A 267 23.68 -9.68 9.74
N ILE A 268 23.88 -10.15 8.51
CA ILE A 268 24.92 -11.12 8.17
C ILE A 268 25.86 -10.48 7.15
N THR A 269 27.07 -10.15 7.57
CA THR A 269 28.07 -9.47 6.72
C THR A 269 28.95 -10.43 5.92
N SER A 270 28.96 -11.72 6.28
CA SER A 270 29.81 -12.71 5.63
C SER A 270 29.20 -13.23 4.32
N PRO A 271 29.92 -13.14 3.17
CA PRO A 271 29.42 -13.62 1.88
C PRO A 271 29.40 -15.14 1.74
N THR A 272 30.10 -15.86 2.62
CA THR A 272 30.12 -17.34 2.60
C THR A 272 29.08 -17.95 3.54
N SER A 273 28.35 -17.14 4.30
CA SER A 273 27.31 -17.63 5.21
C SER A 273 26.14 -18.27 4.46
N SER A 274 25.53 -19.27 5.09
CA SER A 274 24.26 -19.87 4.66
C SER A 274 23.10 -19.58 5.63
N ALA A 275 23.38 -18.89 6.74
CA ALA A 275 22.40 -18.51 7.72
C ALA A 275 21.45 -17.43 7.19
N ASN A 276 20.25 -17.37 7.77
CA ASN A 276 19.26 -16.36 7.44
C ASN A 276 19.39 -15.13 8.34
N ALA A 277 19.11 -13.95 7.79
CA ALA A 277 18.92 -12.72 8.54
C ALA A 277 17.42 -12.46 8.67
N ILE A 278 16.90 -12.32 9.88
CA ILE A 278 15.48 -12.16 10.19
C ILE A 278 15.29 -10.96 11.11
N GLY A 279 14.70 -9.88 10.63
CA GLY A 279 14.41 -8.70 11.45
C GLY A 279 13.44 -9.04 12.59
N GLY A 280 13.59 -8.36 13.72
CA GLY A 280 12.73 -8.54 14.89
C GLY A 280 11.32 -8.02 14.65
N THR A 281 10.32 -8.54 15.36
CA THR A 281 8.95 -8.03 15.23
C THR A 281 8.80 -6.69 15.95
N GLY A 282 7.99 -5.78 15.39
CA GLY A 282 7.56 -4.58 16.10
C GLY A 282 6.73 -4.92 17.33
N GLY A 283 6.84 -4.09 18.37
CA GLY A 283 6.06 -4.20 19.59
C GLY A 283 4.61 -3.75 19.38
N THR A 284 3.68 -4.27 20.18
CA THR A 284 2.27 -3.86 20.09
C THR A 284 2.04 -2.50 20.72
N GLY A 285 1.09 -1.73 20.19
CA GLY A 285 0.60 -0.52 20.84
C GLY A 285 -0.12 -0.84 22.14
N GLY A 286 -0.03 0.06 23.11
CA GLY A 286 -0.74 -0.01 24.37
C GLY A 286 -2.22 0.31 24.20
N PRO A 287 -3.09 -0.28 25.03
CA PRO A 287 -4.52 -0.01 24.96
C PRO A 287 -4.87 1.40 25.46
N GLY A 288 -5.90 2.01 24.89
CA GLY A 288 -6.62 3.14 25.49
C GLY A 288 -7.80 2.62 26.32
N LEU A 289 -8.03 3.17 27.50
CA LEU A 289 -9.21 2.83 28.32
C LEU A 289 -10.43 3.66 27.89
N ASP A 290 -11.64 3.13 28.08
CA ASP A 290 -12.92 3.78 27.80
C ASP A 290 -12.98 4.47 26.42
N SER A 291 -13.02 5.81 26.37
CA SER A 291 -13.05 6.61 25.14
C SER A 291 -11.67 7.01 24.62
N GLY A 292 -10.60 6.62 25.32
CA GLY A 292 -9.21 6.89 24.94
C GLY A 292 -8.80 6.23 23.63
N THR A 293 -7.89 6.89 22.90
CA THR A 293 -7.31 6.36 21.66
C THR A 293 -6.25 5.31 21.98
N ALA A 294 -6.21 4.22 21.23
CA ALA A 294 -5.16 3.23 21.44
C ALA A 294 -3.82 3.61 20.78
N GLY A 295 -2.73 3.10 21.35
CA GLY A 295 -1.38 3.31 20.84
C GLY A 295 -1.11 2.59 19.53
N TRP A 296 -0.10 3.04 18.79
CA TRP A 296 0.25 2.46 17.49
C TRP A 296 1.17 1.27 17.66
N GLY A 297 1.13 0.32 16.72
CA GLY A 297 2.11 -0.75 16.66
C GLY A 297 3.48 -0.26 16.17
N GLY A 298 4.55 -0.86 16.68
CA GLY A 298 5.92 -0.56 16.28
C GLY A 298 6.28 -1.17 14.92
N THR A 299 7.29 -0.63 14.26
CA THR A 299 7.75 -1.17 12.98
C THR A 299 8.55 -2.47 13.15
N GLY A 300 8.49 -3.36 12.18
CA GLY A 300 9.36 -4.53 12.12
C GLY A 300 10.81 -4.16 11.78
N GLY A 301 11.76 -4.96 12.25
CA GLY A 301 13.18 -4.75 12.08
C GLY A 301 13.70 -5.05 10.68
N HIS A 302 14.81 -4.43 10.32
CA HIS A 302 15.46 -4.62 9.01
C HIS A 302 16.28 -5.93 8.97
N ALA A 303 16.35 -6.55 7.79
CA ALA A 303 17.22 -7.71 7.56
C ALA A 303 18.19 -7.48 6.41
N THR A 304 19.49 -7.70 6.66
CA THR A 304 20.56 -7.64 5.65
C THR A 304 21.32 -8.96 5.61
N ASN A 305 21.45 -9.57 4.44
CA ASN A 305 22.25 -10.78 4.24
C ASN A 305 23.25 -10.59 3.09
N HIS A 306 24.51 -10.96 3.28
CA HIS A 306 25.53 -10.99 2.24
C HIS A 306 25.80 -12.39 1.68
N GLY A 307 25.30 -13.43 2.33
CA GLY A 307 25.53 -14.83 1.99
C GLY A 307 24.41 -15.49 1.16
N SER A 308 24.39 -16.83 1.19
CA SER A 308 23.41 -17.64 0.47
C SER A 308 22.07 -17.81 1.19
N GLY A 309 21.99 -17.40 2.45
CA GLY A 309 20.74 -17.44 3.22
C GLY A 309 19.76 -16.34 2.83
N THR A 310 18.55 -16.44 3.37
CA THR A 310 17.46 -15.49 3.10
C THR A 310 17.55 -14.27 4.02
N ALA A 311 17.21 -13.09 3.51
CA ALA A 311 16.89 -11.91 4.32
C ALA A 311 15.37 -11.78 4.46
N THR A 312 14.86 -11.73 5.69
CA THR A 312 13.43 -11.58 6.00
C THR A 312 13.22 -10.39 6.94
N GLY A 313 12.54 -9.35 6.49
CA GLY A 313 12.20 -8.22 7.36
C GLY A 313 11.20 -8.63 8.44
N GLY A 314 11.27 -7.99 9.60
CA GLY A 314 10.38 -8.28 10.73
C GLY A 314 8.94 -7.85 10.45
N THR A 315 7.95 -8.49 11.05
CA THR A 315 6.56 -8.03 10.93
C THR A 315 6.33 -6.78 11.78
N GLY A 316 5.43 -5.89 11.35
CA GLY A 316 4.96 -4.81 12.20
C GLY A 316 4.23 -5.32 13.44
N GLY A 317 4.21 -4.53 14.50
CA GLY A 317 3.42 -4.79 15.70
C GLY A 317 1.96 -4.37 15.50
N ALA A 318 1.02 -5.03 16.17
CA ALA A 318 -0.38 -4.61 16.14
C ALA A 318 -0.59 -3.28 16.86
N GLY A 319 -1.59 -2.49 16.44
CA GLY A 319 -2.06 -1.36 17.24
C GLY A 319 -2.66 -1.84 18.58
N GLY A 320 -2.79 -0.94 19.54
CA GLY A 320 -3.53 -1.19 20.78
C GLY A 320 -5.04 -1.20 20.55
N SER A 321 -5.81 -1.67 21.52
CA SER A 321 -7.29 -1.56 21.54
C SER A 321 -7.75 -0.33 22.34
N GLY A 322 -8.82 0.34 21.92
CA GLY A 322 -9.36 1.50 22.63
C GLY A 322 -10.62 2.05 21.96
N GLY A 323 -11.16 3.15 22.48
CA GLY A 323 -12.32 3.84 21.92
C GLY A 323 -12.12 4.14 20.43
N ALA A 324 -10.96 4.66 20.07
CA ALA A 324 -10.42 4.60 18.72
C ALA A 324 -9.34 3.50 18.64
N GLY A 325 -9.40 2.67 17.60
CA GLY A 325 -8.44 1.62 17.33
C GLY A 325 -7.07 2.17 16.98
N GLY A 326 -6.03 1.53 17.49
CA GLY A 326 -4.64 1.85 17.22
C GLY A 326 -4.22 1.40 15.82
N ASN A 327 -3.36 2.19 15.18
CA ASN A 327 -2.78 1.86 13.89
C ASN A 327 -1.84 0.65 13.99
N GLY A 328 -1.85 -0.23 13.00
CA GLY A 328 -0.86 -1.29 12.86
C GLY A 328 0.50 -0.74 12.44
N GLY A 329 1.58 -1.35 12.93
CA GLY A 329 2.94 -1.01 12.57
C GLY A 329 3.33 -1.53 11.19
N SER A 330 4.28 -0.84 10.54
CA SER A 330 4.82 -1.27 9.25
C SER A 330 5.73 -2.50 9.39
N GLY A 331 5.76 -3.36 8.37
CA GLY A 331 6.77 -4.41 8.26
C GLY A 331 8.16 -3.85 7.95
N GLY A 332 9.20 -4.57 8.36
CA GLY A 332 10.59 -4.22 8.12
C GLY A 332 11.07 -4.61 6.73
N ASP A 333 12.09 -3.90 6.26
CA ASP A 333 12.67 -4.15 4.94
C ASP A 333 13.65 -5.33 4.94
N ALA A 334 13.85 -5.95 3.78
CA ALA A 334 14.83 -7.02 3.56
C ALA A 334 15.76 -6.71 2.37
N THR A 335 17.07 -6.79 2.61
CA THR A 335 18.10 -6.64 1.58
C THR A 335 18.98 -7.89 1.53
N ASN A 336 19.11 -8.49 0.35
CA ASN A 336 20.08 -9.55 0.13
C ASN A 336 21.13 -9.17 -0.95
N TYR A 337 22.39 -9.20 -0.56
CA TYR A 337 23.56 -8.99 -1.41
C TYR A 337 24.17 -10.31 -1.90
N GLY A 338 23.75 -11.46 -1.37
CA GLY A 338 24.24 -12.77 -1.79
C GLY A 338 23.26 -13.51 -2.70
N THR A 339 23.11 -14.83 -2.53
CA THR A 339 22.35 -15.69 -3.47
C THR A 339 21.00 -16.16 -2.94
N GLY A 340 20.66 -15.90 -1.67
CA GLY A 340 19.34 -16.23 -1.10
C GLY A 340 18.21 -15.26 -1.43
N ASN A 341 17.03 -15.50 -0.84
CA ASN A 341 15.84 -14.68 -1.07
C ASN A 341 15.88 -13.36 -0.27
N ALA A 342 15.05 -12.40 -0.67
CA ALA A 342 14.71 -11.24 0.14
C ALA A 342 13.19 -11.18 0.32
N THR A 343 12.69 -11.11 1.56
CA THR A 343 11.26 -11.06 1.88
C THR A 343 10.99 -9.92 2.85
N GLY A 344 10.29 -8.87 2.41
CA GLY A 344 9.88 -7.78 3.28
C GLY A 344 8.83 -8.24 4.30
N GLY A 345 8.87 -7.67 5.49
CA GLY A 345 7.94 -8.01 6.57
C GLY A 345 6.52 -7.56 6.27
N ALA A 346 5.51 -8.28 6.76
CA ALA A 346 4.12 -7.83 6.64
C ALA A 346 3.84 -6.64 7.57
N GLY A 347 3.04 -5.69 7.09
CA GLY A 347 2.42 -4.68 7.94
C GLY A 347 1.33 -5.30 8.81
N ALA A 348 1.21 -4.83 10.04
CA ALA A 348 0.19 -5.32 10.96
C ALA A 348 -1.17 -4.70 10.68
N ASN A 349 -2.24 -5.39 11.05
CA ASN A 349 -3.58 -4.84 10.95
C ASN A 349 -3.77 -3.72 11.96
N GLY A 350 -4.56 -2.71 11.58
CA GLY A 350 -5.14 -1.76 12.54
C GLY A 350 -6.21 -2.45 13.38
N THR A 351 -6.38 -2.00 14.61
CA THR A 351 -7.38 -2.59 15.51
C THR A 351 -8.74 -1.94 15.32
N THR A 352 -9.78 -2.68 15.67
CA THR A 352 -11.15 -2.17 15.65
C THR A 352 -11.37 -1.22 16.82
N GLY A 353 -11.94 -0.05 16.56
CA GLY A 353 -12.42 0.86 17.59
C GLY A 353 -13.73 0.35 18.20
N VAL A 354 -14.09 0.83 19.40
CA VAL A 354 -15.32 0.42 20.08
C VAL A 354 -16.55 1.02 19.39
N THR A 355 -17.50 0.18 18.98
CA THR A 355 -18.80 0.63 18.46
C THR A 355 -19.66 1.19 19.61
N ASP A 356 -19.65 2.51 19.81
CA ASP A 356 -20.62 3.23 20.66
C ASP A 356 -21.49 4.14 19.77
N PRO A 357 -22.84 4.00 19.77
CA PRO A 357 -23.72 4.89 19.01
C PRO A 357 -23.65 6.37 19.45
N ASN A 358 -23.04 6.69 20.60
CA ASN A 358 -22.95 8.05 21.14
C ASN A 358 -21.54 8.67 21.07
N SER A 359 -20.54 7.95 20.56
CA SER A 359 -19.16 8.44 20.42
C SER A 359 -18.58 8.06 19.06
N ALA A 360 -17.90 9.01 18.41
CA ALA A 360 -17.20 8.72 17.15
C ALA A 360 -15.98 7.82 17.44
N SER A 361 -16.03 6.59 16.93
CA SER A 361 -14.97 5.60 17.06
C SER A 361 -14.30 5.35 15.70
N TYR A 362 -12.99 5.48 15.62
CA TYR A 362 -12.27 5.22 14.39
C TYR A 362 -11.61 3.85 14.46
N GLY A 363 -11.73 3.07 13.39
CA GLY A 363 -10.86 1.92 13.20
C GLY A 363 -9.44 2.36 12.91
N GLY A 364 -8.46 1.67 13.49
CA GLY A 364 -7.05 1.96 13.24
C GLY A 364 -6.65 1.65 11.80
N ALA A 365 -5.72 2.40 11.23
CA ALA A 365 -5.17 2.09 9.91
C ALA A 365 -4.29 0.82 9.96
N GLY A 366 -4.24 0.07 8.87
CA GLY A 366 -3.26 -1.01 8.69
C GLY A 366 -1.86 -0.47 8.40
N GLY A 367 -0.83 -1.17 8.87
CA GLY A 367 0.57 -0.84 8.61
C GLY A 367 1.01 -1.22 7.21
N ASN A 368 2.02 -0.55 6.69
CA ASN A 368 2.57 -0.86 5.35
C ASN A 368 3.40 -2.15 5.37
N GLY A 369 3.44 -2.88 4.26
CA GLY A 369 4.41 -3.96 4.07
C GLY A 369 5.82 -3.42 3.84
N GLY A 370 6.83 -4.15 4.32
CA GLY A 370 8.24 -3.83 4.10
C GLY A 370 8.72 -4.21 2.70
N ASN A 371 9.77 -3.55 2.23
CA ASN A 371 10.34 -3.74 0.91
C ASN A 371 11.28 -4.96 0.86
N ALA A 372 11.45 -5.54 -0.33
CA ALA A 372 12.44 -6.59 -0.59
C ALA A 372 13.38 -6.21 -1.73
N THR A 373 14.68 -6.30 -1.48
CA THR A 373 15.72 -5.96 -2.47
C THR A 373 16.75 -7.07 -2.59
N ILE A 374 17.01 -7.54 -3.80
CA ILE A 374 18.17 -8.38 -4.15
C ILE A 374 19.13 -7.55 -4.99
N GLN A 375 20.38 -7.39 -4.56
CA GLN A 375 21.39 -6.59 -5.27
C GLN A 375 22.38 -7.43 -6.09
N ASN A 376 22.43 -8.74 -5.86
CA ASN A 376 23.34 -9.63 -6.59
C ASN A 376 22.82 -9.92 -8.00
N SER A 377 23.60 -9.52 -9.01
CA SER A 377 23.26 -9.72 -10.42
C SER A 377 23.24 -11.17 -10.88
N THR A 378 23.91 -12.06 -10.16
CA THR A 378 23.95 -13.50 -10.45
C THR A 378 22.91 -14.30 -9.66
N SER A 379 22.20 -13.67 -8.73
CA SER A 379 21.22 -14.36 -7.89
C SER A 379 20.02 -14.85 -8.69
N THR A 380 19.60 -16.09 -8.47
CA THR A 380 18.38 -16.69 -9.02
C THR A 380 17.22 -16.67 -8.03
N ALA A 381 17.42 -16.01 -6.88
CA ALA A 381 16.46 -16.00 -5.79
C ALA A 381 15.33 -14.98 -5.96
N THR A 382 14.32 -15.12 -5.11
CA THR A 382 13.07 -14.36 -5.19
C THR A 382 13.09 -13.15 -4.27
N ALA A 383 12.70 -11.99 -4.81
CA ALA A 383 12.40 -10.78 -4.03
C ALA A 383 10.88 -10.69 -3.80
N THR A 384 10.44 -10.70 -2.54
CA THR A 384 9.01 -10.66 -2.15
C THR A 384 8.73 -9.48 -1.23
N GLY A 385 7.98 -8.48 -1.71
CA GLY A 385 7.54 -7.36 -0.88
C GLY A 385 6.50 -7.81 0.15
N GLY A 386 6.52 -7.20 1.33
CA GLY A 386 5.58 -7.50 2.41
C GLY A 386 4.15 -7.07 2.08
N LYS A 387 3.15 -7.77 2.59
CA LYS A 387 1.74 -7.36 2.44
C LYS A 387 1.43 -6.18 3.38
N GLY A 388 0.59 -5.25 2.93
CA GLY A 388 -0.02 -4.25 3.81
C GLY A 388 -1.07 -4.84 4.75
N GLY A 389 -1.14 -4.33 5.98
CA GLY A 389 -2.11 -4.71 6.99
C GLY A 389 -3.52 -4.21 6.66
N THR A 390 -4.55 -4.91 7.11
CA THR A 390 -5.93 -4.44 6.97
C THR A 390 -6.23 -3.30 7.94
N GLY A 391 -7.07 -2.35 7.54
CA GLY A 391 -7.63 -1.38 8.48
C GLY A 391 -8.64 -2.02 9.43
N GLY A 392 -8.72 -1.49 10.65
CA GLY A 392 -9.69 -1.88 11.65
C GLY A 392 -11.07 -1.27 11.42
N SER A 393 -12.10 -1.85 12.02
CA SER A 393 -13.47 -1.35 11.92
C SER A 393 -13.78 -0.29 12.97
N GLY A 394 -14.87 0.47 12.82
CA GLY A 394 -15.34 1.43 13.82
C GLY A 394 -16.55 2.21 13.32
N SER A 395 -16.90 3.31 13.98
CA SER A 395 -17.87 4.28 13.46
C SER A 395 -17.43 4.76 12.08
N SER A 396 -16.13 4.98 11.88
CA SER A 396 -15.47 5.12 10.58
C SER A 396 -14.41 4.04 10.41
N GLY A 397 -14.35 3.42 9.23
CA GLY A 397 -13.38 2.34 8.98
C GLY A 397 -11.96 2.88 8.79
N GLY A 398 -10.97 2.19 9.33
CA GLY A 398 -9.55 2.51 9.14
C GLY A 398 -9.06 2.13 7.74
N ASN A 399 -8.11 2.88 7.18
CA ASN A 399 -7.55 2.55 5.86
C ASN A 399 -6.66 1.29 5.93
N GLY A 400 -6.60 0.52 4.85
CA GLY A 400 -5.61 -0.54 4.68
C GLY A 400 -4.22 0.02 4.39
N GLY A 401 -3.17 -0.68 4.82
CA GLY A 401 -1.78 -0.31 4.57
C GLY A 401 -1.34 -0.68 3.15
N ASN A 402 -0.33 0.01 2.62
CA ASN A 402 0.22 -0.30 1.30
C ASN A 402 1.04 -1.60 1.32
N GLY A 403 1.10 -2.32 0.20
CA GLY A 403 2.05 -3.41 0.01
C GLY A 403 3.46 -2.88 -0.22
N GLY A 404 4.46 -3.64 0.22
CA GLY A 404 5.88 -3.31 0.05
C GLY A 404 6.39 -3.60 -1.36
N ASP A 405 7.40 -2.84 -1.78
CA ASP A 405 8.02 -2.97 -3.10
C ASP A 405 8.93 -4.20 -3.17
N ALA A 406 9.18 -4.68 -4.38
CA ALA A 406 10.11 -5.78 -4.65
C ALA A 406 11.03 -5.46 -5.83
N THR A 407 12.33 -5.45 -5.56
CA THR A 407 13.38 -5.10 -6.54
C THR A 407 14.43 -6.20 -6.62
N THR A 408 14.83 -6.58 -7.82
CA THR A 408 15.95 -7.51 -8.02
C THR A 408 16.90 -7.02 -9.12
N ALA A 409 18.19 -7.04 -8.81
CA ALA A 409 19.27 -6.99 -9.77
C ALA A 409 19.60 -8.39 -10.31
N GLY A 410 19.04 -9.47 -9.75
CA GLY A 410 19.25 -10.86 -10.18
C GLY A 410 18.33 -11.31 -11.31
N THR A 411 18.21 -12.63 -11.48
CA THR A 411 17.42 -13.31 -12.53
C THR A 411 16.22 -14.10 -11.99
N GLY A 412 16.08 -14.17 -10.66
CA GLY A 412 14.99 -14.87 -9.98
C GLY A 412 13.64 -14.15 -10.04
N GLN A 413 12.64 -14.64 -9.31
CA GLN A 413 11.28 -14.10 -9.36
C GLN A 413 11.13 -12.80 -8.56
N ILE A 414 10.09 -12.03 -8.89
CA ILE A 414 9.68 -10.82 -8.15
C ILE A 414 8.20 -10.92 -7.81
N SER A 415 7.85 -10.72 -6.56
CA SER A 415 6.48 -10.64 -6.08
C SER A 415 6.31 -9.42 -5.18
N ALA A 416 5.83 -8.31 -5.71
CA ALA A 416 5.54 -7.15 -4.88
C ALA A 416 4.34 -7.40 -3.95
N GLY A 417 4.31 -6.69 -2.83
CA GLY A 417 3.32 -6.85 -1.78
C GLY A 417 1.93 -6.40 -2.22
N ALA A 418 0.88 -7.11 -1.80
CA ALA A 418 -0.49 -6.63 -1.97
C ALA A 418 -0.84 -5.56 -0.94
N GLY A 419 -1.70 -4.62 -1.31
CA GLY A 419 -2.31 -3.67 -0.38
C GLY A 419 -3.27 -4.35 0.60
N GLY A 420 -3.35 -3.80 1.80
CA GLY A 420 -4.31 -4.20 2.83
C GLY A 420 -5.72 -3.71 2.53
N SER A 421 -6.73 -4.45 2.97
CA SER A 421 -8.12 -4.00 2.83
C SER A 421 -8.46 -2.89 3.83
N GLY A 422 -9.36 -1.98 3.48
CA GLY A 422 -9.92 -1.03 4.43
C GLY A 422 -10.88 -1.70 5.43
N GLY A 423 -11.02 -1.11 6.60
CA GLY A 423 -11.92 -1.57 7.65
C GLY A 423 -13.36 -1.10 7.44
N THR A 424 -14.32 -1.78 8.07
CA THR A 424 -15.74 -1.45 7.90
C THR A 424 -16.18 -0.30 8.79
N SER A 425 -17.09 0.55 8.32
CA SER A 425 -17.82 1.50 9.18
C SER A 425 -19.20 1.00 9.55
N ASP A 426 -19.65 1.27 10.78
CA ASP A 426 -21.00 0.93 11.25
C ASP A 426 -21.89 2.13 11.61
N ALA A 427 -21.33 3.34 11.67
CA ALA A 427 -22.09 4.54 12.00
C ALA A 427 -22.76 5.21 10.80
N ALA A 428 -23.82 5.97 11.08
CA ALA A 428 -24.55 6.73 10.08
C ALA A 428 -23.68 7.86 9.48
N ASN A 429 -23.81 8.09 8.18
CA ASN A 429 -23.04 9.07 7.40
C ASN A 429 -21.52 8.87 7.42
N ALA A 430 -21.04 7.70 7.87
CA ALA A 430 -19.62 7.41 7.95
C ALA A 430 -19.14 6.55 6.78
N SER A 431 -17.84 6.63 6.49
CA SER A 431 -17.24 5.88 5.39
C SER A 431 -16.48 4.65 5.87
N GLY A 432 -16.56 3.57 5.09
CA GLY A 432 -15.60 2.48 5.20
C GLY A 432 -14.19 2.97 4.84
N GLY A 433 -13.16 2.33 5.37
CA GLY A 433 -11.78 2.71 5.11
C GLY A 433 -11.36 2.43 3.67
N ALA A 434 -10.45 3.20 3.11
CA ALA A 434 -9.89 2.89 1.80
C ALA A 434 -8.99 1.63 1.85
N GLY A 435 -8.91 0.89 0.75
CA GLY A 435 -7.89 -0.14 0.58
C GLY A 435 -6.52 0.47 0.29
N GLY A 436 -5.45 -0.17 0.75
CA GLY A 436 -4.07 0.25 0.49
C GLY A 436 -3.62 -0.08 -0.93
N ALA A 437 -2.64 0.64 -1.45
CA ALA A 437 -2.06 0.38 -2.77
C ALA A 437 -1.22 -0.91 -2.77
N GLY A 438 -1.10 -1.57 -3.92
CA GLY A 438 -0.13 -2.64 -4.14
C GLY A 438 1.29 -2.10 -4.35
N GLY A 439 2.30 -2.88 -3.98
CA GLY A 439 3.71 -2.52 -4.12
C GLY A 439 4.20 -2.58 -5.58
N THR A 440 5.25 -1.83 -5.87
CA THR A 440 5.94 -1.81 -7.16
C THR A 440 6.90 -3.00 -7.30
N ALA A 441 6.96 -3.58 -8.49
CA ALA A 441 7.92 -4.62 -8.85
C ALA A 441 8.94 -4.10 -9.88
N GLN A 442 10.25 -4.31 -9.65
CA GLN A 442 11.31 -3.83 -10.54
C GLN A 442 12.43 -4.85 -10.77
N ALA A 443 12.75 -5.13 -12.04
CA ALA A 443 13.92 -5.95 -12.43
C ALA A 443 14.97 -5.10 -13.13
N THR A 444 16.18 -4.97 -12.59
CA THR A 444 17.25 -4.15 -13.18
C THR A 444 18.30 -4.95 -13.95
N ASN A 445 18.11 -6.27 -14.10
CA ASN A 445 19.03 -7.17 -14.79
C ASN A 445 18.77 -7.27 -16.29
N ASN A 446 19.82 -7.12 -17.10
CA ASN A 446 19.76 -7.21 -18.57
C ASN A 446 19.50 -8.62 -19.12
N THR A 447 19.64 -9.67 -18.30
CA THR A 447 19.32 -11.07 -18.63
C THR A 447 18.00 -11.55 -18.03
N TYR A 448 17.24 -10.66 -17.38
CA TYR A 448 16.00 -11.04 -16.72
C TYR A 448 14.98 -11.62 -17.72
N ALA A 449 14.46 -12.80 -17.42
CA ALA A 449 13.55 -13.53 -18.31
C ALA A 449 12.16 -13.82 -17.70
N GLN A 450 11.96 -13.48 -16.42
CA GLN A 450 10.73 -13.77 -15.69
C GLN A 450 9.68 -12.66 -15.88
N THR A 451 8.49 -12.85 -15.31
CA THR A 451 7.49 -11.77 -15.23
C THR A 451 7.78 -10.89 -14.02
N VAL A 452 7.83 -9.57 -14.22
CA VAL A 452 7.79 -8.54 -13.18
C VAL A 452 6.33 -8.17 -12.97
N LYS A 453 5.75 -8.48 -11.81
CA LYS A 453 4.34 -8.21 -11.52
C LYS A 453 4.17 -7.29 -10.31
N GLY A 454 3.50 -6.15 -10.52
CA GLY A 454 3.11 -5.25 -9.43
C GLY A 454 2.07 -5.87 -8.50
N GLY A 455 2.06 -5.44 -7.24
CA GLY A 455 1.14 -5.93 -6.22
C GLY A 455 -0.30 -5.53 -6.50
N THR A 456 -1.27 -6.32 -6.06
CA THR A 456 -2.70 -5.93 -6.18
C THR A 456 -3.06 -4.86 -5.14
N GLY A 457 -3.93 -3.93 -5.49
CA GLY A 457 -4.54 -3.01 -4.54
C GLY A 457 -5.48 -3.73 -3.58
N GLY A 458 -5.62 -3.18 -2.38
CA GLY A 458 -6.52 -3.66 -1.33
C GLY A 458 -7.97 -3.29 -1.59
N ILE A 459 -8.90 -4.09 -1.07
CA ILE A 459 -10.34 -3.82 -1.19
C ILE A 459 -10.74 -2.70 -0.23
N GLY A 460 -11.62 -1.79 -0.64
CA GLY A 460 -12.20 -0.78 0.25
C GLY A 460 -13.17 -1.39 1.27
N GLY A 461 -13.20 -0.85 2.47
CA GLY A 461 -14.07 -1.30 3.55
C GLY A 461 -15.54 -0.98 3.31
N ASN A 462 -16.44 -1.83 3.79
CA ASN A 462 -17.87 -1.59 3.67
C ASN A 462 -18.36 -0.53 4.66
N ALA A 463 -19.46 0.15 4.35
CA ALA A 463 -20.21 0.98 5.27
C ALA A 463 -21.59 0.37 5.53
N THR A 464 -21.84 -0.07 6.77
CA THR A 464 -23.09 -0.71 7.18
C THR A 464 -24.07 0.24 7.85
N GLY A 465 -23.61 1.41 8.33
CA GLY A 465 -24.43 2.46 8.94
C GLY A 465 -25.18 3.34 7.93
N GLN A 466 -26.36 3.86 8.30
CA GLN A 466 -27.29 4.58 7.41
C GLN A 466 -26.63 5.72 6.64
N TYR A 467 -26.87 5.83 5.33
CA TYR A 467 -26.21 6.81 4.45
C TYR A 467 -24.69 6.66 4.34
N GLY A 468 -24.13 5.53 4.80
CA GLY A 468 -22.70 5.29 4.84
C GLY A 468 -22.10 5.12 3.44
N THR A 469 -20.87 5.61 3.25
CA THR A 469 -20.15 5.48 1.97
C THR A 469 -19.12 4.36 2.03
N GLY A 470 -19.19 3.38 1.14
CA GLY A 470 -18.15 2.36 1.05
C GLY A 470 -16.78 2.98 0.77
N GLY A 471 -15.72 2.43 1.34
CA GLY A 471 -14.36 2.88 1.13
C GLY A 471 -13.87 2.62 -0.29
N ALA A 472 -12.97 3.47 -0.82
CA ALA A 472 -12.38 3.24 -2.13
C ALA A 472 -11.46 2.02 -2.14
N GLY A 473 -11.36 1.31 -3.25
CA GLY A 473 -10.32 0.30 -3.48
C GLY A 473 -8.96 0.94 -3.72
N GLY A 474 -7.89 0.26 -3.28
CA GLY A 474 -6.51 0.71 -3.48
C GLY A 474 -6.03 0.50 -4.91
N ALA A 475 -5.07 1.32 -5.36
CA ALA A 475 -4.46 1.15 -6.68
C ALA A 475 -3.59 -0.11 -6.76
N GLY A 476 -3.49 -0.71 -7.94
CA GLY A 476 -2.50 -1.74 -8.24
C GLY A 476 -1.10 -1.14 -8.35
N GLY A 477 -0.09 -1.91 -7.95
CA GLY A 477 1.31 -1.52 -8.01
C GLY A 477 1.89 -1.58 -9.42
N ASN A 478 2.95 -0.81 -9.67
CA ASN A 478 3.58 -0.73 -10.98
C ASN A 478 4.50 -1.93 -11.25
N ALA A 479 4.80 -2.18 -12.53
CA ALA A 479 5.82 -3.13 -12.95
C ALA A 479 6.83 -2.47 -13.89
N LEU A 480 8.12 -2.59 -13.60
CA LEU A 480 9.18 -1.90 -14.31
C LEU A 480 10.36 -2.81 -14.66
N ILE A 481 10.66 -2.90 -15.96
CA ILE A 481 11.95 -3.35 -16.49
C ILE A 481 12.60 -2.10 -17.10
N PRO A 482 13.54 -1.42 -16.42
CA PRO A 482 14.06 -0.11 -16.79
C PRO A 482 15.12 -0.18 -17.90
N THR A 483 15.58 0.98 -18.36
CA THR A 483 16.61 1.13 -19.40
C THR A 483 17.90 0.37 -19.12
N THR A 484 18.28 0.21 -17.85
CA THR A 484 19.44 -0.58 -17.44
C THR A 484 19.31 -2.08 -17.74
N ALA A 485 18.11 -2.53 -18.11
CA ALA A 485 17.77 -3.90 -18.46
C ALA A 485 17.28 -4.07 -19.93
N ALA A 486 17.79 -3.26 -20.87
CA ALA A 486 17.29 -3.19 -22.26
C ALA A 486 17.34 -4.50 -23.08
N THR A 487 18.11 -5.51 -22.66
CA THR A 487 18.16 -6.83 -23.31
C THR A 487 17.32 -7.89 -22.61
N ALA A 488 16.63 -7.54 -21.53
CA ALA A 488 15.78 -8.47 -20.78
C ALA A 488 14.68 -9.03 -21.68
N THR A 489 14.30 -10.29 -21.47
CA THR A 489 13.20 -10.96 -22.20
C THR A 489 11.94 -11.08 -21.34
N GLY A 490 12.04 -10.70 -20.06
CA GLY A 490 10.95 -10.72 -19.12
C GLY A 490 9.80 -9.77 -19.47
N LYS A 491 8.62 -10.08 -18.93
CA LYS A 491 7.39 -9.28 -19.12
C LYS A 491 7.18 -8.35 -17.93
N ALA A 492 6.67 -7.15 -18.15
CA ALA A 492 6.18 -6.27 -17.10
C ALA A 492 4.64 -6.32 -17.04
N VAL A 493 4.06 -6.58 -15.87
CA VAL A 493 2.60 -6.68 -15.65
C VAL A 493 2.19 -5.83 -14.45
N GLY A 494 1.43 -4.77 -14.68
CA GLY A 494 0.88 -3.95 -13.60
C GLY A 494 -0.05 -4.74 -12.69
N GLY A 495 -0.08 -4.38 -11.40
CA GLY A 495 -1.00 -4.97 -10.43
C GLY A 495 -2.44 -4.56 -10.69
N ALA A 496 -3.42 -5.41 -10.34
CA ALA A 496 -4.83 -5.04 -10.43
C ALA A 496 -5.21 -4.05 -9.33
N GLY A 497 -6.13 -3.12 -9.62
CA GLY A 497 -6.76 -2.28 -8.61
C GLY A 497 -7.70 -3.09 -7.71
N GLY A 498 -7.83 -2.68 -6.44
CA GLY A 498 -8.75 -3.27 -5.49
C GLY A 498 -10.20 -2.83 -5.72
N ALA A 499 -11.17 -3.66 -5.34
CA ALA A 499 -12.59 -3.29 -5.44
C ALA A 499 -12.96 -2.21 -4.40
N GLY A 500 -13.96 -1.39 -4.71
CA GLY A 500 -14.57 -0.49 -3.73
C GLY A 500 -15.48 -1.25 -2.75
N GLY A 501 -15.59 -0.74 -1.52
CA GLY A 501 -16.47 -1.29 -0.49
C GLY A 501 -17.93 -0.97 -0.74
N THR A 502 -18.85 -1.75 -0.16
CA THR A 502 -20.29 -1.52 -0.30
C THR A 502 -20.78 -0.41 0.61
N GLY A 503 -21.68 0.47 0.14
CA GLY A 503 -22.51 1.34 0.99
C GLY A 503 -23.86 0.69 1.31
N ASN A 504 -24.54 1.12 2.37
CA ASN A 504 -25.82 0.53 2.80
C ASN A 504 -27.05 1.21 2.17
N ASN A 505 -28.27 0.84 2.63
CA ASN A 505 -29.52 1.46 2.19
C ASN A 505 -29.51 2.98 2.47
N ALA A 506 -29.51 3.75 1.37
CA ALA A 506 -29.32 5.19 1.23
C ALA A 506 -27.86 5.73 1.15
N GLY A 507 -26.85 4.86 1.28
CA GLY A 507 -25.43 5.19 1.14
C GLY A 507 -24.85 4.99 -0.27
N THR A 508 -23.61 5.45 -0.49
CA THR A 508 -22.92 5.32 -1.79
C THR A 508 -21.86 4.21 -1.73
N GLY A 509 -21.76 3.35 -2.74
CA GLY A 509 -20.66 2.40 -2.84
C GLY A 509 -19.32 3.11 -3.10
N GLY A 510 -18.23 2.54 -2.59
CA GLY A 510 -16.89 3.08 -2.83
C GLY A 510 -16.43 2.88 -4.26
N SER A 511 -15.58 3.77 -4.77
CA SER A 511 -14.97 3.59 -6.09
C SER A 511 -13.97 2.43 -6.09
N GLY A 512 -13.84 1.71 -7.21
CA GLY A 512 -12.73 0.77 -7.39
C GLY A 512 -11.39 1.48 -7.64
N GLY A 513 -10.29 0.83 -7.29
CA GLY A 513 -8.93 1.34 -7.47
C GLY A 513 -8.44 1.21 -8.91
N ALA A 514 -7.51 2.06 -9.32
CA ALA A 514 -6.89 1.95 -10.65
C ALA A 514 -5.95 0.74 -10.76
N GLY A 515 -5.79 0.18 -11.96
CA GLY A 515 -4.74 -0.78 -12.25
C GLY A 515 -3.36 -0.11 -12.34
N GLY A 516 -2.30 -0.86 -12.03
CA GLY A 516 -0.92 -0.40 -12.07
C GLY A 516 -0.37 -0.29 -13.49
N THR A 517 0.60 0.61 -13.68
CA THR A 517 1.27 0.82 -14.97
C THR A 517 2.36 -0.23 -15.18
N ALA A 518 2.53 -0.67 -16.43
CA ALA A 518 3.64 -1.53 -16.84
C ALA A 518 4.58 -0.82 -17.81
N THR A 519 5.88 -0.85 -17.53
CA THR A 519 6.92 -0.27 -18.40
C THR A 519 8.00 -1.31 -18.67
N ASN A 520 8.31 -1.55 -19.95
CA ASN A 520 9.33 -2.50 -20.38
C ASN A 520 10.29 -1.88 -21.41
N TYR A 521 11.57 -1.77 -21.04
CA TYR A 521 12.65 -1.39 -21.96
C TYR A 521 13.34 -2.58 -22.64
N GLY A 522 13.00 -3.82 -22.22
CA GLY A 522 13.48 -5.07 -22.80
C GLY A 522 12.64 -5.59 -23.95
N THR A 523 12.99 -6.78 -24.44
CA THR A 523 12.32 -7.48 -25.56
C THR A 523 10.99 -8.13 -25.20
N GLY A 524 10.69 -8.30 -23.90
CA GLY A 524 9.41 -8.84 -23.45
C GLY A 524 8.28 -7.80 -23.50
N SER A 525 7.04 -8.22 -23.19
CA SER A 525 5.85 -7.36 -23.27
C SER A 525 5.65 -6.49 -22.02
N ALA A 526 4.90 -5.41 -22.15
CA ALA A 526 4.31 -4.63 -21.06
C ALA A 526 2.78 -4.84 -21.04
N THR A 527 2.18 -5.06 -19.88
CA THR A 527 0.72 -5.21 -19.72
C THR A 527 0.24 -4.44 -18.49
N GLY A 528 -0.59 -3.43 -18.67
CA GLY A 528 -1.17 -2.66 -17.57
C GLY A 528 -2.14 -3.50 -16.73
N GLY A 529 -2.28 -3.16 -15.46
CA GLY A 529 -3.20 -3.83 -14.54
C GLY A 529 -4.67 -3.52 -14.83
N ALA A 530 -5.58 -4.43 -14.54
CA ALA A 530 -7.02 -4.13 -14.61
C ALA A 530 -7.44 -3.17 -13.48
N GLY A 531 -8.44 -2.34 -13.73
CA GLY A 531 -9.10 -1.56 -12.67
C GLY A 531 -9.92 -2.46 -11.74
N GLY A 532 -10.14 -1.99 -10.51
CA GLY A 532 -11.01 -2.63 -9.52
C GLY A 532 -12.48 -2.25 -9.71
N VAL A 533 -13.40 -3.16 -9.40
CA VAL A 533 -14.86 -2.93 -9.54
C VAL A 533 -15.35 -1.92 -8.50
N GLY A 534 -16.31 -1.07 -8.86
CA GLY A 534 -17.00 -0.18 -7.92
C GLY A 534 -17.90 -0.92 -6.95
N GLY A 535 -17.96 -0.46 -5.70
CA GLY A 535 -18.82 -1.02 -4.66
C GLY A 535 -20.30 -0.78 -4.91
N ALA A 536 -21.16 -1.69 -4.46
CA ALA A 536 -22.60 -1.51 -4.51
C ALA A 536 -23.08 -0.51 -3.43
N GLY A 537 -24.26 0.07 -3.60
CA GLY A 537 -24.90 0.93 -2.60
C GLY A 537 -26.30 1.36 -3.04
N TYR A 538 -26.91 2.31 -2.34
CA TYR A 538 -28.06 3.02 -2.90
C TYR A 538 -27.65 3.75 -4.17
N ASN A 539 -26.57 4.52 -4.10
CA ASN A 539 -25.79 4.88 -5.28
C ASN A 539 -24.63 3.90 -5.42
N GLY A 540 -24.37 3.43 -6.63
CA GLY A 540 -23.22 2.59 -6.92
C GLY A 540 -21.92 3.39 -7.03
N GLY A 541 -20.81 2.82 -6.59
CA GLY A 541 -19.48 3.40 -6.75
C GLY A 541 -18.93 3.24 -8.17
N ALA A 542 -18.07 4.15 -8.62
CA ALA A 542 -17.46 4.06 -9.94
C ALA A 542 -16.44 2.89 -10.02
N GLY A 543 -16.28 2.31 -11.21
CA GLY A 543 -15.21 1.35 -11.51
C GLY A 543 -13.86 2.06 -11.65
N GLY A 544 -12.79 1.36 -11.30
CA GLY A 544 -11.41 1.85 -11.45
C GLY A 544 -10.94 1.79 -12.90
N ASN A 545 -10.02 2.70 -13.25
CA ASN A 545 -9.39 2.71 -14.57
C ASN A 545 -8.39 1.55 -14.71
N GLY A 546 -8.21 1.05 -15.92
CA GLY A 546 -7.11 0.16 -16.25
C GLY A 546 -5.77 0.91 -16.30
N GLY A 547 -4.68 0.23 -15.98
CA GLY A 547 -3.32 0.77 -16.01
C GLY A 547 -2.77 0.82 -17.43
N SER A 548 -1.88 1.77 -17.69
CA SER A 548 -1.23 1.93 -19.01
C SER A 548 -0.09 0.93 -19.21
N ALA A 549 0.26 0.68 -20.48
CA ALA A 549 1.42 -0.12 -20.86
C ALA A 549 2.34 0.65 -21.80
N TYR A 550 3.63 0.72 -21.44
CA TYR A 550 4.69 1.34 -22.22
C TYR A 550 5.76 0.31 -22.57
N ASN A 551 6.00 0.09 -23.86
CA ASN A 551 7.04 -0.80 -24.34
C ASN A 551 8.06 -0.02 -25.19
N TYR A 552 9.25 0.12 -24.64
CA TYR A 552 10.41 0.77 -25.26
C TYR A 552 11.37 -0.23 -25.91
N GLY A 553 11.21 -1.53 -25.70
CA GLY A 553 11.95 -2.57 -26.43
C GLY A 553 11.14 -3.17 -27.57
N THR A 554 11.17 -4.49 -27.76
CA THR A 554 10.58 -5.15 -28.95
C THR A 554 9.30 -5.93 -28.68
N GLY A 555 8.82 -5.98 -27.44
CA GLY A 555 7.59 -6.68 -27.08
C GLY A 555 6.31 -5.87 -27.33
N ASN A 556 5.17 -6.49 -27.00
CA ASN A 556 3.86 -5.86 -27.08
C ASN A 556 3.62 -4.88 -25.92
N ALA A 557 2.78 -3.87 -26.14
CA ALA A 557 2.17 -3.05 -25.09
C ALA A 557 0.66 -3.36 -25.02
N ASN A 558 0.17 -3.81 -23.87
CA ASN A 558 -1.23 -4.14 -23.65
C ASN A 558 -1.82 -3.31 -22.51
N GLY A 559 -2.70 -2.35 -22.79
CA GLY A 559 -3.37 -1.56 -21.76
C GLY A 559 -4.32 -2.42 -20.91
N GLY A 560 -4.43 -2.11 -19.62
CA GLY A 560 -5.34 -2.79 -18.71
C GLY A 560 -6.80 -2.41 -18.95
N THR A 561 -7.74 -3.31 -18.70
CA THR A 561 -9.17 -3.01 -18.85
C THR A 561 -9.67 -2.13 -17.70
N GLY A 562 -10.55 -1.18 -18.01
CA GLY A 562 -11.35 -0.47 -17.02
C GLY A 562 -12.40 -1.39 -16.39
N ALA A 563 -12.72 -1.14 -15.12
CA ALA A 563 -13.65 -1.99 -14.37
C ALA A 563 -15.10 -1.52 -14.48
N ARG A 564 -16.03 -2.41 -14.17
CA ARG A 564 -17.45 -2.05 -14.06
C ARG A 564 -17.70 -1.15 -12.85
N GLY A 565 -18.66 -0.24 -12.97
CA GLY A 565 -19.26 0.42 -11.79
C GLY A 565 -20.03 -0.55 -10.90
N GLY A 566 -20.36 -0.12 -9.68
CA GLY A 566 -21.20 -0.83 -8.73
C GLY A 566 -22.69 -0.54 -8.92
N VAL A 567 -23.56 -1.48 -8.54
CA VAL A 567 -25.01 -1.34 -8.71
C VAL A 567 -25.60 -0.34 -7.70
N GLY A 568 -26.53 0.51 -8.16
CA GLY A 568 -27.35 1.39 -7.33
C GLY A 568 -28.73 0.80 -7.05
N SER A 569 -28.97 0.32 -5.82
CA SER A 569 -30.20 -0.39 -5.44
C SER A 569 -31.43 0.51 -5.27
N GLY A 570 -31.23 1.82 -5.16
CA GLY A 570 -32.33 2.80 -5.05
C GLY A 570 -32.01 4.17 -5.67
N GLY A 571 -30.74 4.46 -5.96
CA GLY A 571 -30.27 5.68 -6.60
C GLY A 571 -29.58 5.38 -7.92
N ASN A 572 -28.45 6.05 -8.16
CA ASN A 572 -27.71 5.96 -9.43
C ASN A 572 -26.80 4.74 -9.49
N GLY A 573 -26.64 4.12 -10.66
CA GLY A 573 -25.59 3.14 -10.91
C GLY A 573 -24.23 3.82 -11.01
N GLY A 574 -23.18 3.11 -10.61
CA GLY A 574 -21.81 3.59 -10.74
C GLY A 574 -21.33 3.61 -12.18
N ASN A 575 -20.53 4.61 -12.54
CA ASN A 575 -19.87 4.69 -13.85
C ASN A 575 -18.83 3.58 -14.02
N GLY A 576 -18.60 3.12 -15.25
CA GLY A 576 -17.46 2.27 -15.58
C GLY A 576 -16.15 3.05 -15.62
N GLY A 577 -15.03 2.38 -15.33
CA GLY A 577 -13.69 2.94 -15.41
C GLY A 577 -13.15 2.94 -16.85
N ASN A 578 -12.23 3.83 -17.16
CA ASN A 578 -11.60 3.90 -18.48
C ASN A 578 -10.61 2.74 -18.69
N GLY A 579 -10.42 2.32 -19.94
CA GLY A 579 -9.33 1.43 -20.32
C GLY A 579 -7.96 2.14 -20.29
N GLY A 580 -6.91 1.38 -20.05
CA GLY A 580 -5.53 1.87 -20.04
C GLY A 580 -4.96 2.01 -21.45
N ASP A 581 -4.05 2.98 -21.62
CA ASP A 581 -3.38 3.23 -22.89
C ASP A 581 -2.31 2.16 -23.19
N ALA A 582 -1.95 2.01 -24.47
CA ALA A 582 -0.89 1.13 -24.94
C ALA A 582 0.05 1.84 -25.91
N ASN A 583 1.34 1.93 -25.53
CA ASN A 583 2.36 2.65 -26.29
C ASN A 583 3.54 1.74 -26.63
N VAL A 584 3.88 1.64 -27.91
CA VAL A 584 5.15 1.05 -28.39
C VAL A 584 6.04 2.18 -28.92
N GLU A 585 7.13 2.45 -28.21
CA GLU A 585 7.99 3.63 -28.40
C GLU A 585 9.35 3.29 -29.03
N ASN A 586 9.44 2.16 -29.73
CA ASN A 586 10.62 1.72 -30.45
C ASN A 586 10.32 1.46 -31.93
N SER A 587 11.03 2.16 -32.81
CA SER A 587 10.81 2.12 -34.25
C SER A 587 11.16 0.80 -34.93
N ALA A 588 12.00 -0.01 -34.29
CA ALA A 588 12.35 -1.34 -34.75
C ALA A 588 11.45 -2.44 -34.12
N SER A 589 10.57 -2.10 -33.18
CA SER A 589 9.73 -3.10 -32.52
C SER A 589 8.74 -3.73 -33.50
N THR A 590 8.59 -5.05 -33.44
CA THR A 590 7.51 -5.79 -34.11
C THR A 590 6.32 -6.04 -33.18
N GLY A 591 6.42 -5.62 -31.92
CA GLY A 591 5.35 -5.78 -30.94
C GLY A 591 4.18 -4.85 -31.21
N GLY A 592 2.97 -5.36 -30.95
CA GLY A 592 1.72 -4.63 -31.13
C GLY A 592 1.37 -3.73 -29.94
N ALA A 593 0.55 -2.72 -30.19
CA ALA A 593 -0.06 -1.87 -29.17
C ALA A 593 -1.57 -2.16 -29.09
N THR A 594 -2.01 -2.82 -28.02
CA THR A 594 -3.43 -3.12 -27.78
C THR A 594 -3.91 -2.41 -26.51
N ALA A 595 -4.75 -1.39 -26.64
CA ALA A 595 -5.23 -0.65 -25.49
C ALA A 595 -6.41 -1.35 -24.78
N GLY A 596 -6.60 -1.01 -23.51
CA GLY A 596 -7.64 -1.62 -22.68
C GLY A 596 -9.04 -1.15 -23.05
N ALA A 597 -10.03 -2.03 -22.92
CA ALA A 597 -11.43 -1.64 -23.04
C ALA A 597 -11.90 -0.82 -21.83
N GLY A 598 -12.84 0.10 -22.04
CA GLY A 598 -13.59 0.76 -20.98
C GLY A 598 -14.56 -0.19 -20.28
N GLY A 599 -14.72 0.01 -18.98
CA GLY A 599 -15.66 -0.75 -18.15
C GLY A 599 -17.10 -0.32 -18.37
N ALA A 600 -18.04 -1.24 -18.16
CA ALA A 600 -19.46 -0.92 -18.27
C ALA A 600 -19.96 -0.08 -17.07
N GLY A 601 -20.88 0.83 -17.33
CA GLY A 601 -21.71 1.43 -16.31
C GLY A 601 -22.62 0.40 -15.65
N ALA A 602 -22.97 0.62 -14.40
CA ALA A 602 -23.85 -0.25 -13.65
C ALA A 602 -25.30 0.22 -13.68
N ASN A 603 -26.21 -0.70 -13.39
CA ASN A 603 -27.62 -0.36 -13.32
C ASN A 603 -27.91 0.47 -12.06
N GLY A 604 -28.86 1.40 -12.17
CA GLY A 604 -29.42 2.17 -11.08
C GLY A 604 -30.94 2.19 -11.16
N VAL A 605 -31.61 2.49 -10.05
CA VAL A 605 -33.06 2.73 -10.07
C VAL A 605 -33.36 4.11 -10.62
N ALA A 606 -32.64 5.15 -10.16
CA ALA A 606 -32.83 6.52 -10.62
C ALA A 606 -32.12 6.78 -11.95
N VAL A 607 -30.82 6.52 -12.04
CA VAL A 607 -30.05 6.69 -13.29
C VAL A 607 -29.05 5.56 -13.44
N GLY A 608 -28.93 4.95 -14.62
CA GLY A 608 -27.85 4.01 -14.92
C GLY A 608 -26.49 4.74 -15.03
N GLY A 609 -25.42 4.09 -14.59
CA GLY A 609 -24.07 4.66 -14.69
C GLY A 609 -23.59 4.74 -16.13
N ASN A 610 -22.72 5.69 -16.45
CA ASN A 610 -22.12 5.79 -17.78
C ASN A 610 -21.06 4.70 -17.99
N GLY A 611 -20.87 4.27 -19.24
CA GLY A 611 -19.73 3.45 -19.63
C GLY A 611 -18.41 4.24 -19.62
N GLY A 612 -17.31 3.56 -19.33
CA GLY A 612 -15.96 4.13 -19.39
C GLY A 612 -15.43 4.19 -20.81
N ASN A 613 -14.50 5.09 -21.09
CA ASN A 613 -13.86 5.20 -22.40
C ASN A 613 -12.85 4.07 -22.63
N GLY A 614 -12.66 3.66 -23.87
CA GLY A 614 -11.55 2.79 -24.26
C GLY A 614 -10.20 3.53 -24.24
N GLY A 615 -9.12 2.80 -23.96
CA GLY A 615 -7.76 3.34 -23.98
C GLY A 615 -7.24 3.59 -25.39
N ASN A 616 -6.27 4.49 -25.53
CA ASN A 616 -5.63 4.81 -26.80
C ASN A 616 -4.46 3.87 -27.07
N ALA A 617 -4.27 3.51 -28.35
CA ALA A 617 -3.14 2.72 -28.81
C ALA A 617 -2.25 3.52 -29.76
N SER A 618 -0.93 3.51 -29.51
CA SER A 618 0.06 4.26 -30.29
C SER A 618 1.30 3.43 -30.55
N THR A 619 1.79 3.43 -31.79
CA THR A 619 3.08 2.83 -32.13
C THR A 619 3.94 3.78 -32.96
N ILE A 620 5.24 3.78 -32.66
CA ILE A 620 6.25 4.15 -33.65
C ILE A 620 6.94 2.91 -34.22
N GLY A 621 6.55 1.69 -33.83
CA GLY A 621 7.08 0.42 -34.33
C GLY A 621 6.37 -0.10 -35.58
N THR A 622 6.54 -1.40 -35.85
CA THR A 622 6.00 -2.11 -37.02
C THR A 622 4.89 -3.11 -36.69
N GLY A 623 4.55 -3.30 -35.41
CA GLY A 623 3.47 -4.21 -35.00
C GLY A 623 2.06 -3.62 -35.15
N GLU A 624 1.06 -4.48 -34.94
CA GLU A 624 -0.38 -4.17 -35.02
C GLU A 624 -0.83 -3.13 -33.98
N ILE A 625 -1.89 -2.37 -34.32
CA ILE A 625 -2.51 -1.41 -33.40
C ILE A 625 -4.01 -1.68 -33.26
N LEU A 626 -4.44 -1.85 -32.01
CA LEU A 626 -5.84 -1.98 -31.65
C LEU A 626 -6.17 -1.09 -30.44
N ALA A 627 -7.00 -0.07 -30.63
CA ALA A 627 -7.46 0.77 -29.54
C ALA A 627 -8.62 0.13 -28.76
N GLY A 628 -8.80 0.58 -27.53
CA GLY A 628 -9.81 0.06 -26.62
C GLY A 628 -11.22 0.43 -27.04
N ARG A 629 -12.18 -0.48 -26.86
CA ARG A 629 -13.61 -0.15 -27.03
C ARG A 629 -14.14 0.61 -25.83
N GLY A 630 -15.12 1.48 -26.05
CA GLY A 630 -15.90 2.09 -24.98
C GLY A 630 -16.81 1.08 -24.28
N GLY A 631 -17.06 1.30 -22.99
CA GLY A 631 -17.97 0.49 -22.19
C GLY A 631 -19.43 0.88 -22.41
N ASN A 632 -20.35 -0.05 -22.20
CA ASN A 632 -21.79 0.25 -22.30
C ASN A 632 -22.27 1.03 -21.08
N GLY A 633 -23.28 1.88 -21.27
CA GLY A 633 -24.04 2.50 -20.19
C GLY A 633 -24.90 1.48 -19.45
N GLY A 634 -25.15 1.74 -18.16
CA GLY A 634 -26.04 0.94 -17.33
C GLY A 634 -27.50 1.35 -17.48
N ASN A 635 -28.41 0.47 -17.07
CA ASN A 635 -29.85 0.71 -17.17
C ASN A 635 -30.37 1.51 -15.96
N GLY A 636 -31.30 2.43 -16.22
CA GLY A 636 -32.19 3.05 -15.23
C GLY A 636 -33.52 2.29 -15.10
N ASN A 637 -34.38 2.70 -14.16
CA ASN A 637 -35.74 2.19 -14.07
C ASN A 637 -36.58 2.65 -15.29
N THR A 638 -37.39 1.75 -15.85
CA THR A 638 -38.29 2.03 -16.97
C THR A 638 -39.74 2.28 -16.53
N THR A 639 -40.08 2.02 -15.27
CA THR A 639 -41.46 2.19 -14.74
C THR A 639 -41.64 3.46 -13.92
N ASP A 640 -40.55 4.15 -13.54
CA ASP A 640 -40.59 5.41 -12.80
C ASP A 640 -40.29 6.58 -13.76
N SER A 641 -41.11 7.63 -13.69
CA SER A 641 -41.00 8.86 -14.49
C SER A 641 -39.67 9.62 -14.36
N THR A 642 -38.79 9.21 -13.44
CA THR A 642 -37.47 9.82 -13.21
C THR A 642 -36.30 8.95 -13.65
N GLY A 643 -36.54 7.68 -14.00
CA GLY A 643 -35.50 6.71 -14.33
C GLY A 643 -34.77 7.04 -15.63
N ALA A 644 -33.43 7.18 -15.67
CA ALA A 644 -32.69 7.41 -16.92
C ALA A 644 -31.62 6.36 -17.18
N GLY A 645 -31.40 5.97 -18.44
CA GLY A 645 -30.27 5.10 -18.80
C GLY A 645 -28.95 5.87 -18.88
N GLY A 646 -27.85 5.21 -18.56
CA GLY A 646 -26.49 5.78 -18.66
C GLY A 646 -26.00 5.87 -20.10
N ASN A 647 -25.10 6.80 -20.38
CA ASN A 647 -24.48 6.94 -21.70
C ASN A 647 -23.40 5.87 -21.92
N GLY A 648 -23.19 5.46 -23.17
CA GLY A 648 -22.05 4.65 -23.57
C GLY A 648 -20.74 5.44 -23.53
N GLY A 649 -19.63 4.75 -23.27
CA GLY A 649 -18.28 5.32 -23.30
C GLY A 649 -17.73 5.43 -24.72
N ASN A 650 -16.80 6.34 -24.94
CA ASN A 650 -16.18 6.52 -26.25
C ASN A 650 -15.15 5.43 -26.54
N GLY A 651 -14.95 5.12 -27.81
CA GLY A 651 -13.82 4.30 -28.27
C GLY A 651 -12.49 5.04 -28.19
N GLY A 652 -11.40 4.29 -28.01
CA GLY A 652 -10.04 4.83 -27.96
C GLY A 652 -9.47 5.11 -29.35
N ASN A 653 -8.47 6.00 -29.41
CA ASN A 653 -7.81 6.36 -30.66
C ASN A 653 -6.67 5.40 -31.01
N ALA A 654 -6.45 5.18 -32.30
CA ALA A 654 -5.32 4.41 -32.84
C ALA A 654 -4.37 5.31 -33.63
N THR A 655 -3.06 5.26 -33.36
CA THR A 655 -2.05 6.07 -34.05
C THR A 655 -0.84 5.26 -34.51
N ILE A 656 -0.58 5.22 -35.83
CA ILE A 656 0.68 4.75 -36.42
C ILE A 656 1.55 5.95 -36.79
N ASN A 657 2.81 5.93 -36.34
CA ASN A 657 3.82 6.92 -36.73
C ASN A 657 5.15 6.25 -37.14
N ASN A 658 5.10 5.37 -38.14
CA ASN A 658 6.27 4.70 -38.71
C ASN A 658 6.05 4.30 -40.16
N THR A 659 6.87 4.82 -41.09
CA THR A 659 6.80 4.55 -42.52
C THR A 659 6.88 3.06 -42.88
N ASN A 660 7.47 2.24 -42.02
CA ASN A 660 7.70 0.81 -42.25
C ASN A 660 6.59 -0.07 -41.65
N ASN A 661 5.65 0.51 -40.91
CA ASN A 661 4.52 -0.25 -40.39
C ASN A 661 3.57 -0.60 -41.55
N ALA A 662 3.32 -1.90 -41.74
CA ALA A 662 2.45 -2.44 -42.79
C ALA A 662 1.10 -2.94 -42.24
N HIS A 663 0.82 -2.73 -40.95
CA HIS A 663 -0.45 -3.06 -40.33
C HIS A 663 -1.39 -1.87 -40.36
N ASP A 664 -2.67 -2.18 -40.28
CA ASP A 664 -3.73 -1.19 -40.24
C ASP A 664 -3.90 -0.59 -38.82
N ALA A 665 -4.46 0.62 -38.76
CA ALA A 665 -4.78 1.27 -37.50
C ALA A 665 -6.26 1.05 -37.16
N TYR A 666 -6.56 0.23 -36.14
CA TYR A 666 -7.94 0.00 -35.69
C TYR A 666 -8.28 0.80 -34.44
N ALA A 667 -9.11 1.82 -34.60
CA ALA A 667 -9.64 2.58 -33.48
C ALA A 667 -10.79 1.84 -32.77
N GLY A 668 -11.09 2.26 -31.55
CA GLY A 668 -12.08 1.64 -30.70
C GLY A 668 -13.50 2.03 -31.10
N LYS A 669 -14.45 1.09 -30.99
CA LYS A 669 -15.88 1.40 -31.11
C LYS A 669 -16.42 2.08 -29.85
N GLY A 670 -17.42 2.93 -30.01
CA GLY A 670 -18.20 3.48 -28.90
C GLY A 670 -19.09 2.41 -28.24
N GLY A 671 -19.35 2.57 -26.95
CA GLY A 671 -20.26 1.71 -26.19
C GLY A 671 -21.72 2.10 -26.39
N SER A 672 -22.66 1.17 -26.18
CA SER A 672 -24.09 1.47 -26.28
C SER A 672 -24.59 2.24 -25.05
N GLY A 673 -25.61 3.07 -25.23
CA GLY A 673 -26.37 3.63 -24.11
C GLY A 673 -27.19 2.55 -23.38
N GLY A 674 -27.48 2.78 -22.10
CA GLY A 674 -28.35 1.94 -21.28
C GLY A 674 -29.82 2.32 -21.44
N THR A 675 -30.74 1.45 -21.01
CA THR A 675 -32.20 1.70 -21.13
C THR A 675 -32.75 2.52 -19.95
N GLY A 676 -33.83 3.28 -20.12
CA GLY A 676 -34.50 3.98 -19.01
C GLY A 676 -35.88 4.57 -19.35
N TYR A 677 -36.48 5.34 -18.45
CA TYR A 677 -37.67 6.16 -18.74
C TYR A 677 -37.33 7.42 -19.54
N ASN A 678 -36.25 8.11 -19.17
CA ASN A 678 -35.67 9.28 -19.84
C ASN A 678 -36.68 10.43 -20.01
N ALA A 679 -36.96 11.14 -18.91
CA ALA A 679 -37.88 12.29 -18.91
C ALA A 679 -37.41 13.45 -19.80
N ALA A 680 -36.11 13.53 -20.11
CA ALA A 680 -35.50 14.54 -20.96
C ALA A 680 -34.53 13.93 -22.00
N PRO A 681 -34.24 14.64 -23.11
CA PRO A 681 -33.18 14.25 -24.05
C PRO A 681 -31.78 14.30 -23.42
N GLY A 682 -30.81 13.62 -24.03
CA GLY A 682 -29.39 13.68 -23.63
C GLY A 682 -28.91 12.55 -22.71
N HIS A 683 -29.81 11.64 -22.34
CA HIS A 683 -29.51 10.42 -21.60
C HIS A 683 -29.49 9.21 -22.53
N SER A 684 -28.92 8.10 -22.06
CA SER A 684 -28.88 6.84 -22.82
C SER A 684 -28.21 6.98 -24.20
N ASN A 685 -27.36 7.97 -24.42
CA ASN A 685 -26.72 8.14 -25.72
C ASN A 685 -25.64 7.06 -25.93
N GLY A 686 -25.46 6.63 -27.17
CA GLY A 686 -24.29 5.85 -27.55
C GLY A 686 -23.01 6.68 -27.46
N GLY A 687 -21.89 6.04 -27.12
CA GLY A 687 -20.58 6.67 -27.13
C GLY A 687 -20.05 6.86 -28.54
N ASN A 688 -19.15 7.81 -28.74
CA ASN A 688 -18.53 8.04 -30.04
C ASN A 688 -17.48 6.96 -30.35
N GLY A 689 -17.27 6.68 -31.63
CA GLY A 689 -16.12 5.92 -32.11
C GLY A 689 -14.82 6.68 -31.94
N GLY A 690 -13.71 5.95 -31.82
CA GLY A 690 -12.37 6.52 -31.73
C GLY A 690 -11.78 6.85 -33.09
N ASN A 691 -10.81 7.75 -33.12
CA ASN A 691 -10.15 8.18 -34.35
C ASN A 691 -8.98 7.26 -34.72
N ALA A 692 -8.80 7.02 -36.02
CA ALA A 692 -7.65 6.30 -36.56
C ALA A 692 -6.74 7.27 -37.33
N THR A 693 -5.45 7.29 -36.99
CA THR A 693 -4.47 8.20 -37.61
C THR A 693 -3.21 7.46 -38.03
N ILE A 694 -2.83 7.58 -39.30
CA ILE A 694 -1.56 7.10 -39.84
C ILE A 694 -0.77 8.32 -40.32
N LYS A 695 0.24 8.71 -39.55
CA LYS A 695 1.13 9.84 -39.88
C LYS A 695 2.26 9.42 -40.83
N ALA A 696 2.67 8.16 -40.72
CA ALA A 696 3.69 7.53 -41.55
C ALA A 696 3.41 6.01 -41.53
N GLY A 697 3.38 5.34 -42.70
CA GLY A 697 3.07 3.90 -42.85
C GLY A 697 3.28 3.38 -44.28
N ASN A 698 3.22 2.05 -44.48
CA ASN A 698 3.47 1.36 -45.74
C ASN A 698 2.17 0.80 -46.36
N HIS A 699 1.37 1.68 -46.95
CA HIS A 699 0.06 1.36 -47.56
C HIS A 699 -0.95 0.73 -46.59
N SER A 700 -0.86 1.09 -45.32
CA SER A 700 -1.80 0.66 -44.29
C SER A 700 -3.10 1.45 -44.34
N ASP A 701 -4.20 0.79 -44.00
CA ASP A 701 -5.53 1.38 -43.91
C ASP A 701 -5.80 1.91 -42.50
N ALA A 702 -6.51 3.04 -42.40
CA ALA A 702 -6.93 3.64 -41.14
C ALA A 702 -8.41 3.36 -40.92
N PHE A 703 -8.75 2.51 -39.93
CA PHE A 703 -10.12 2.15 -39.58
C PHE A 703 -10.55 2.87 -38.30
N ALA A 704 -11.31 3.94 -38.44
CA ALA A 704 -11.91 4.61 -37.31
C ALA A 704 -13.04 3.76 -36.70
N GLY A 705 -13.38 4.04 -35.45
CA GLY A 705 -14.36 3.27 -34.71
C GLY A 705 -15.80 3.69 -35.04
N ASP A 706 -16.72 2.73 -35.01
CA ASP A 706 -18.14 3.02 -35.10
C ASP A 706 -18.67 3.67 -33.82
N GLY A 707 -19.68 4.52 -33.97
CA GLY A 707 -20.48 5.03 -32.86
C GLY A 707 -21.34 3.95 -32.22
N GLY A 708 -21.53 4.05 -30.91
CA GLY A 708 -22.40 3.16 -30.15
C GLY A 708 -23.88 3.44 -30.41
N ALA A 709 -24.72 2.43 -30.25
CA ALA A 709 -26.17 2.61 -30.34
C ALA A 709 -26.70 3.41 -29.13
N GLY A 710 -27.75 4.20 -29.35
CA GLY A 710 -28.55 4.76 -28.27
C GLY A 710 -29.23 3.66 -27.45
N GLY A 711 -29.62 4.00 -26.22
CA GLY A 711 -30.38 3.14 -25.32
C GLY A 711 -31.87 3.46 -25.37
N ALA A 712 -32.69 2.42 -25.25
CA ALA A 712 -34.14 2.55 -25.32
C ALA A 712 -34.70 3.41 -24.19
N GLY A 713 -35.69 4.24 -24.50
CA GLY A 713 -36.36 5.13 -23.55
C GLY A 713 -37.86 4.95 -23.57
N THR A 714 -38.55 4.85 -22.43
CA THR A 714 -40.03 4.81 -22.48
C THR A 714 -40.62 6.15 -22.89
N PHE A 715 -39.96 7.27 -22.55
CA PHE A 715 -40.32 8.60 -23.01
C PHE A 715 -39.34 9.12 -24.08
N ASN A 716 -38.11 9.52 -23.75
CA ASN A 716 -37.11 9.89 -24.78
C ASN A 716 -36.07 8.77 -24.99
N ALA A 717 -35.93 8.26 -26.20
CA ALA A 717 -34.83 7.35 -26.50
C ALA A 717 -33.50 8.08 -26.68
N GLY A 718 -32.41 7.38 -26.41
CA GLY A 718 -31.06 7.90 -26.58
C GLY A 718 -30.66 7.99 -28.06
N ASN A 719 -29.82 8.97 -28.36
CA ASN A 719 -29.24 9.13 -29.69
C ASN A 719 -28.09 8.13 -29.91
N GLY A 720 -27.86 7.76 -31.16
CA GLY A 720 -26.64 7.06 -31.54
C GLY A 720 -25.40 7.97 -31.41
N GLY A 721 -24.27 7.38 -31.04
CA GLY A 721 -22.98 8.08 -31.01
C GLY A 721 -22.43 8.31 -32.41
N SER A 722 -21.57 9.31 -32.57
CA SER A 722 -20.92 9.57 -33.86
C SER A 722 -19.84 8.54 -34.17
N GLY A 723 -19.63 8.22 -35.44
CA GLY A 723 -18.45 7.49 -35.89
C GLY A 723 -17.18 8.32 -35.76
N GLY A 724 -16.04 7.65 -35.61
CA GLY A 724 -14.74 8.29 -35.49
C GLY A 724 -14.17 8.73 -36.84
N ASP A 725 -13.24 9.68 -36.79
CA ASP A 725 -12.55 10.19 -37.97
C ASP A 725 -11.33 9.34 -38.33
N ALA A 726 -11.07 9.20 -39.64
CA ALA A 726 -9.93 8.49 -40.18
C ALA A 726 -8.99 9.43 -40.95
N PHE A 727 -7.69 9.34 -40.66
CA PHE A 727 -6.64 10.14 -41.31
C PHE A 727 -5.52 9.23 -41.81
N SER A 728 -5.30 9.20 -43.12
CA SER A 728 -4.19 8.47 -43.75
C SER A 728 -3.27 9.42 -44.52
N HIS A 729 -1.96 9.33 -44.24
CA HIS A 729 -0.92 10.00 -45.03
C HIS A 729 -0.21 9.01 -45.99
N THR A 730 -0.73 7.79 -46.12
CA THR A 730 -0.13 6.71 -46.91
C THR A 730 -0.97 6.38 -48.14
N ARG A 731 -0.58 5.39 -48.95
CA ARG A 731 -1.40 4.90 -50.07
C ARG A 731 -2.59 4.03 -49.67
N GLY A 732 -2.73 3.71 -48.38
CA GLY A 732 -3.89 2.99 -47.86
C GLY A 732 -5.11 3.91 -47.71
N THR A 733 -6.26 3.28 -47.51
CA THR A 733 -7.56 3.91 -47.42
C THR A 733 -7.84 4.41 -46.00
N ALA A 734 -8.44 5.61 -45.89
CA ALA A 734 -9.02 6.08 -44.65
C ALA A 734 -10.50 5.68 -44.61
N TYR A 735 -10.86 4.74 -43.72
CA TYR A 735 -12.23 4.31 -43.45
C TYR A 735 -12.73 4.98 -42.17
N ALA A 736 -13.57 5.99 -42.32
CA ALA A 736 -14.20 6.61 -41.16
C ALA A 736 -15.32 5.73 -40.59
N GLY A 737 -15.62 5.90 -39.31
CA GLY A 737 -16.55 5.04 -38.59
C GLY A 737 -18.01 5.36 -38.92
N ASP A 738 -18.86 4.34 -38.86
CA ASP A 738 -20.30 4.54 -39.01
C ASP A 738 -20.91 5.19 -37.75
N GLY A 739 -21.93 6.01 -37.95
CA GLY A 739 -22.75 6.54 -36.86
C GLY A 739 -23.61 5.46 -36.24
N GLY A 740 -23.74 5.50 -34.91
CA GLY A 740 -24.58 4.56 -34.16
C GLY A 740 -26.07 4.78 -34.44
N ALA A 741 -26.86 3.72 -34.33
CA ALA A 741 -28.31 3.84 -34.45
C ALA A 741 -28.92 4.55 -33.23
N GLY A 742 -29.90 5.41 -33.46
CA GLY A 742 -30.79 5.92 -32.41
C GLY A 742 -31.72 4.81 -31.91
N ALA A 743 -32.12 4.88 -30.64
CA ALA A 743 -32.97 3.85 -30.06
C ALA A 743 -34.47 4.14 -30.21
N THR A 744 -35.26 3.08 -30.06
CA THR A 744 -36.73 3.17 -30.00
C THR A 744 -37.20 3.69 -28.65
N GLY A 745 -38.21 4.54 -28.66
CA GLY A 745 -38.86 5.04 -27.45
C GLY A 745 -40.15 5.79 -27.70
N GLY A 746 -40.69 6.50 -26.70
CA GLY A 746 -41.82 7.40 -26.90
C GLY A 746 -41.52 8.40 -28.03
N TYR A 747 -40.41 9.10 -27.89
CA TYR A 747 -39.70 9.86 -28.91
C TYR A 747 -38.45 9.07 -29.31
N GLY A 748 -38.40 8.64 -30.58
CA GLY A 748 -37.26 7.92 -31.13
C GLY A 748 -35.99 8.78 -31.17
N GLY A 749 -34.86 8.18 -30.81
CA GLY A 749 -33.57 8.86 -30.77
C GLY A 749 -33.02 9.15 -32.17
N GLY A 750 -32.24 10.22 -32.32
CA GLY A 750 -31.53 10.50 -33.55
C GLY A 750 -30.41 9.49 -33.82
N GLY A 751 -30.16 9.18 -35.09
CA GLY A 751 -28.97 8.46 -35.51
C GLY A 751 -27.71 9.32 -35.36
N GLY A 752 -26.60 8.69 -35.02
CA GLY A 752 -25.30 9.35 -34.93
C GLY A 752 -24.75 9.71 -36.31
N ASN A 753 -23.92 10.74 -36.39
CA ASN A 753 -23.27 11.11 -37.65
C ASN A 753 -22.15 10.11 -37.99
N GLY A 754 -21.95 9.83 -39.27
CA GLY A 754 -20.76 9.14 -39.74
C GLY A 754 -19.51 10.02 -39.61
N GLY A 755 -18.36 9.40 -39.35
CA GLY A 755 -17.09 10.11 -39.23
C GLY A 755 -16.53 10.58 -40.57
N SER A 756 -15.61 11.52 -40.54
CA SER A 756 -14.94 12.04 -41.74
C SER A 756 -13.65 11.30 -42.05
N ALA A 757 -13.40 11.03 -43.33
CA ALA A 757 -12.20 10.39 -43.82
C ALA A 757 -11.31 11.35 -44.61
N HIS A 758 -10.01 11.32 -44.34
CA HIS A 758 -9.01 12.17 -44.99
C HIS A 758 -7.82 11.33 -45.49
N SER A 759 -7.53 11.41 -46.78
CA SER A 759 -6.33 10.85 -47.40
C SER A 759 -5.48 11.95 -48.02
N TYR A 760 -4.27 12.13 -47.49
CA TYR A 760 -3.36 13.23 -47.87
C TYR A 760 -2.31 12.83 -48.93
N ASN A 761 -2.27 11.57 -49.36
CA ASN A 761 -1.21 11.06 -50.22
C ASN A 761 -1.41 11.43 -51.70
N THR A 762 -0.35 11.97 -52.32
CA THR A 762 -0.39 12.45 -53.71
C THR A 762 -0.25 11.34 -54.76
N ASN A 763 0.17 10.14 -54.36
CA ASN A 763 0.55 9.02 -55.22
C ASN A 763 -0.39 7.80 -55.10
N GLY A 764 -1.61 8.01 -54.60
CA GLY A 764 -2.65 6.98 -54.42
C GLY A 764 -3.15 6.94 -52.97
N GLY A 765 -4.37 6.43 -52.77
CA GLY A 765 -5.05 6.34 -51.47
C GLY A 765 -6.49 6.85 -51.55
N SER A 766 -7.43 6.14 -50.94
CA SER A 766 -8.85 6.47 -50.92
C SER A 766 -9.31 7.02 -49.56
N ALA A 767 -10.45 7.71 -49.56
CA ALA A 767 -11.13 8.13 -48.35
C ALA A 767 -12.60 7.70 -48.43
N GLU A 768 -13.07 6.97 -47.42
CA GLU A 768 -14.45 6.52 -47.30
C GLU A 768 -15.06 7.12 -46.03
N GLY A 769 -15.96 8.08 -46.22
CA GLY A 769 -16.72 8.69 -45.13
C GLY A 769 -17.70 7.68 -44.52
N GLY A 770 -17.85 7.71 -43.21
CA GLY A 770 -18.73 6.76 -42.51
C GLY A 770 -20.20 7.03 -42.80
N ASN A 771 -21.05 6.01 -42.73
CA ASN A 771 -22.48 6.18 -42.92
C ASN A 771 -23.13 6.82 -41.69
N GLY A 772 -24.18 7.59 -41.89
CA GLY A 772 -25.02 8.08 -40.82
C GLY A 772 -25.84 6.93 -40.21
N GLY A 773 -25.98 6.95 -38.89
CA GLY A 773 -26.79 5.99 -38.16
C GLY A 773 -28.28 6.15 -38.45
N ALA A 774 -29.03 5.05 -38.38
CA ALA A 774 -30.49 5.11 -38.49
C ALA A 774 -31.10 5.84 -37.28
N GLY A 775 -32.13 6.65 -37.50
CA GLY A 775 -32.97 7.17 -36.44
C GLY A 775 -33.85 6.06 -35.83
N GLY A 776 -34.14 6.18 -34.54
CA GLY A 776 -34.97 5.25 -33.81
C GLY A 776 -36.46 5.50 -33.98
N ASP A 777 -37.26 4.46 -33.76
CA ASP A 777 -38.72 4.55 -33.91
C ASP A 777 -39.38 5.28 -32.73
N SER A 778 -40.40 6.09 -33.01
CA SER A 778 -41.26 6.72 -32.00
C SER A 778 -42.49 5.85 -31.73
N GLN A 779 -42.87 5.75 -30.47
CA GLN A 779 -44.06 5.01 -30.02
C GLN A 779 -45.19 5.95 -29.59
N ALA A 780 -44.89 7.22 -29.30
CA ALA A 780 -45.88 8.22 -28.92
C ALA A 780 -46.75 8.65 -30.12
N THR A 781 -48.03 8.86 -29.86
CA THR A 781 -49.02 9.17 -30.92
C THR A 781 -48.72 10.52 -31.55
N TYR A 782 -48.82 10.60 -32.87
CA TYR A 782 -48.52 11.79 -33.70
C TYR A 782 -47.06 12.24 -33.68
N GLU A 783 -46.18 11.57 -32.93
CA GLU A 783 -44.77 11.95 -32.85
C GLU A 783 -43.97 11.41 -34.02
N ARG A 784 -43.03 12.24 -34.49
CA ARG A 784 -42.13 11.89 -35.58
C ARG A 784 -41.09 10.89 -35.11
N GLY A 785 -40.72 9.94 -35.95
CA GLY A 785 -39.54 9.09 -35.71
C GLY A 785 -38.24 9.91 -35.60
N GLY A 786 -37.23 9.33 -34.97
CA GLY A 786 -35.91 9.95 -34.85
C GLY A 786 -35.29 10.23 -36.21
N TYR A 787 -34.55 11.34 -36.32
CA TYR A 787 -33.85 11.68 -37.55
C TYR A 787 -32.68 10.73 -37.82
N GLY A 788 -32.42 10.42 -39.09
CA GLY A 788 -31.20 9.74 -39.48
C GLY A 788 -29.99 10.65 -39.32
N GLY A 789 -28.84 10.07 -38.96
CA GLY A 789 -27.59 10.80 -38.84
C GLY A 789 -27.03 11.20 -40.21
N SER A 790 -26.19 12.23 -40.25
CA SER A 790 -25.54 12.65 -41.49
C SER A 790 -24.45 11.66 -41.91
N GLY A 791 -24.28 11.45 -43.20
CA GLY A 791 -23.13 10.74 -43.74
C GLY A 791 -21.85 11.57 -43.58
N GLY A 792 -20.74 10.89 -43.35
CA GLY A 792 -19.42 11.47 -43.15
C GLY A 792 -18.81 12.01 -44.44
N ASN A 793 -18.02 13.07 -44.30
CA ASN A 793 -17.29 13.65 -45.44
C ASN A 793 -16.09 12.78 -45.82
N ALA A 794 -15.72 12.83 -47.11
CA ALA A 794 -14.54 12.17 -47.62
C ALA A 794 -13.67 13.15 -48.41
N TYR A 795 -12.40 13.24 -48.02
CA TYR A 795 -11.42 14.09 -48.69
C TYR A 795 -10.23 13.26 -49.14
N ALA A 796 -9.95 13.27 -50.44
CA ALA A 796 -8.77 12.63 -51.03
C ALA A 796 -8.12 13.55 -52.05
N LYS A 797 -6.83 13.36 -52.36
CA LYS A 797 -6.14 14.24 -53.33
C LYS A 797 -6.81 14.29 -54.71
N LYS A 798 -7.47 13.20 -55.13
CA LYS A 798 -8.38 13.20 -56.28
C LYS A 798 -9.78 12.92 -55.78
N VAL A 799 -10.75 13.74 -56.19
CA VAL A 799 -12.14 13.62 -55.75
C VAL A 799 -12.77 12.26 -56.07
N GLN A 800 -12.34 11.60 -57.15
CA GLN A 800 -12.81 10.27 -57.53
C GLN A 800 -12.39 9.15 -56.57
N ASP A 801 -11.34 9.40 -55.76
CA ASP A 801 -10.84 8.47 -54.75
C ASP A 801 -11.51 8.74 -53.37
N ALA A 802 -12.45 9.70 -53.32
CA ALA A 802 -13.25 10.01 -52.14
C ALA A 802 -14.69 9.52 -52.32
N THR A 803 -15.13 8.65 -51.41
CA THR A 803 -16.52 8.16 -51.34
C THR A 803 -17.16 8.73 -50.07
N ALA A 804 -18.12 9.64 -50.23
CA ALA A 804 -18.85 10.18 -49.09
C ALA A 804 -19.77 9.13 -48.47
N GLY A 805 -19.95 9.21 -47.15
CA GLY A 805 -20.88 8.35 -46.44
C GLY A 805 -22.34 8.65 -46.79
N ILE A 806 -23.17 7.62 -46.72
CA ILE A 806 -24.61 7.74 -46.97
C ILE A 806 -25.29 8.23 -45.69
N GLY A 807 -26.25 9.14 -45.82
CA GLY A 807 -27.07 9.58 -44.70
C GLY A 807 -27.95 8.46 -44.15
N GLY A 808 -28.11 8.42 -42.83
CA GLY A 808 -28.93 7.43 -42.16
C GLY A 808 -30.41 7.56 -42.51
N ARG A 809 -31.13 6.45 -42.47
CA ARG A 809 -32.61 6.48 -42.61
C ARG A 809 -33.24 7.05 -41.35
N GLY A 810 -34.33 7.81 -41.48
CA GLY A 810 -35.13 8.19 -40.32
C GLY A 810 -35.93 7.02 -39.76
N GLY A 811 -36.23 7.06 -38.47
CA GLY A 811 -37.05 6.06 -37.79
C GLY A 811 -38.53 6.18 -38.13
N GLN A 812 -39.32 5.16 -37.81
CA GLN A 812 -40.76 5.20 -37.99
C GLN A 812 -41.40 6.17 -36.98
N GLY A 813 -42.44 6.87 -37.43
CA GLY A 813 -43.29 7.67 -36.54
C GLY A 813 -44.16 6.78 -35.67
N GLY A 814 -44.61 7.32 -34.54
CA GLY A 814 -45.61 6.63 -33.75
C GLY A 814 -46.96 6.60 -34.44
N PRO A 815 -48.01 6.03 -33.83
CA PRO A 815 -49.34 5.98 -34.44
C PRO A 815 -49.81 7.37 -34.91
N GLY A 816 -50.06 7.53 -36.20
CA GLY A 816 -50.45 8.81 -36.81
C GLY A 816 -49.32 9.85 -36.97
N GLY A 817 -48.08 9.52 -36.57
CA GLY A 817 -46.90 10.34 -36.72
C GLY A 817 -46.15 10.08 -38.03
N ALA A 818 -45.39 11.07 -38.50
CA ALA A 818 -44.57 10.94 -39.70
C ALA A 818 -43.24 10.20 -39.40
N PRO A 819 -42.64 9.49 -40.37
CA PRO A 819 -41.27 9.03 -40.23
C PRO A 819 -40.28 10.19 -40.01
N GLY A 820 -39.18 9.89 -39.33
CA GLY A 820 -38.01 10.77 -39.23
C GLY A 820 -37.47 11.11 -40.62
N LEU A 821 -36.89 12.30 -40.77
CA LEU A 821 -36.17 12.63 -42.00
C LEU A 821 -34.88 11.81 -42.07
N PRO A 822 -34.52 11.30 -43.26
CA PRO A 822 -33.18 10.79 -43.51
C PRO A 822 -32.14 11.89 -43.29
N GLY A 823 -30.95 11.50 -42.84
CA GLY A 823 -29.82 12.41 -42.80
C GLY A 823 -29.29 12.74 -44.20
N PRO A 824 -28.62 13.87 -44.39
CA PRO A 824 -27.95 14.17 -45.64
C PRO A 824 -26.76 13.22 -45.86
N ASN A 825 -26.45 12.94 -47.13
CA ASN A 825 -25.17 12.30 -47.48
C ASN A 825 -24.01 13.26 -47.21
N GLY A 826 -22.83 12.70 -46.95
CA GLY A 826 -21.61 13.48 -46.83
C GLY A 826 -21.18 14.12 -48.14
N THR A 827 -20.17 14.97 -48.06
CA THR A 827 -19.56 15.61 -49.23
C THR A 827 -18.22 14.98 -49.58
N THR A 828 -17.90 15.00 -50.88
CA THR A 828 -16.57 14.61 -51.40
C THR A 828 -15.76 15.87 -51.70
N GLY A 829 -14.49 15.89 -51.31
CA GLY A 829 -13.60 17.01 -51.59
C GLY A 829 -12.14 16.62 -51.77
N THR A 830 -11.31 17.63 -51.97
CA THR A 830 -9.85 17.48 -52.12
C THR A 830 -9.10 18.03 -50.92
N THR A 831 -8.16 17.25 -50.39
CA THR A 831 -7.25 17.65 -49.29
C THR A 831 -6.10 18.54 -49.75
#